data_AF-A0A433JMC8-F1
#
_entry.id   AF-A0A433JMC8-F1
#
_cell.length_a   1.000
_cell.length_b   1.000
_cell.length_c   1.000
_cell.angle_alpha   90.00
_cell.angle_beta   90.00
_cell.angle_gamma   90.00
#
_symmetry.space_group_name_H-M   'P 1'
#
loop_
_entity.id
_entity.type
_entity.pdbx_description
1 polymer ?
#
loop_
_entity_poly.entity_id
_entity_poly.type
_entity_poly.pdbx_seq_one_letter_code
_entity_poly.pdbx_strand_id
1 'polypeptide(L)'
;MLNSLEISNSVARAKILQEIFFLLDSSPVKQGDKIRKKLKSDEFNSAFLQACMSCKVEDKVTFKIIKLLVSNANLFGIDINCKDADNLDAMIYAAVNVNADLIYYLNYRSKAENLLAYNIFWKNRQQISSLMDAFYQKSFSTTLDSLCKIYSNGEILPPRKQFKEDGENAKFDSYRVSFICNALEFLHTYQTLGSQLIININNLTPTYSSILQLNHLARCRLILEMVSQTIKNLSAATRIKHHKSLSPAPFTWITLEQLGGFIKAPPAEASIYISMSTFLKDADLLIMERTERLLNEATMHQDIIEEAIPDIIKNDVPNLIIFFKEIGKELRENTGTPAKVVNLPVIKAMTGYVSDLLSLVKLINITSLAEKSSISVSERALVLSPLTLQQADLSTKLGKHAILRLIENIGELLTGKNFSSFLMTLDDSIDWRAFITWRDTIVHQDEGDNKYKIDCLLNDANIMEKILTEDFKYFWSKLFKLLASREAKIGIYEDNAEEFWPNILKFKLDTAEDNDSLAAKPVIQRRTTLELEEKFIQALTETQTPEHLIKLCQAVFAGMAEVPNNMVKGEIFRCLPAKKADKKRYDSLVQIYQDACGKKLSEIERMEARRKAQLEKEKRLEERNNRLKGLDTIRMVAKRFSEVPDLSHVLNFNKRLQAVIDAIENIKEFLTDEGYLIEAFSFDTVEKWDNYHLQLGGLGLSKLLEIHPKLSNALEYNAAQALQHLEKTKECKEFKQLNPPGYIINYYHELRNFRNYLEHGDPLIDFQNGLVQQGIIKDLREKIVSPMLLNLVYKVLPELRQLQLKLFKKESREWEFACTNSLNFFNSGTKDSQEANQRVKDFDLSK
;
A
#
# COMPACT_ATOMS: atom_id res chain seq x y z
N MET A 1 -4.14 35.92 24.87
CA MET A 1 -4.69 34.83 24.02
C MET A 1 -5.98 35.24 23.31
N LEU A 2 -7.04 35.71 23.98
CA LEU A 2 -8.26 36.16 23.29
C LEU A 2 -8.00 37.33 22.31
N ASN A 3 -7.28 38.38 22.74
CA ASN A 3 -6.91 39.50 21.86
C ASN A 3 -5.98 39.11 20.70
N SER A 4 -5.15 38.07 20.84
CA SER A 4 -4.28 37.60 19.75
C SER A 4 -5.04 36.76 18.72
N LEU A 5 -6.06 36.01 19.17
CA LEU A 5 -6.99 35.29 18.30
C LEU A 5 -7.89 36.26 17.51
N GLU A 6 -8.41 37.32 18.14
CA GLU A 6 -9.22 38.33 17.46
C GLU A 6 -8.44 39.11 16.39
N ILE A 7 -7.19 39.50 16.68
CA ILE A 7 -6.33 40.17 15.70
C ILE A 7 -5.98 39.21 14.54
N SER A 8 -5.68 37.95 14.84
CA SER A 8 -5.41 36.92 13.81
C SER A 8 -6.62 36.69 12.90
N ASN A 9 -7.83 36.60 13.49
CA ASN A 9 -9.08 36.43 12.74
C ASN A 9 -9.39 37.66 11.86
N SER A 10 -9.14 38.87 12.35
CA SER A 10 -9.33 40.09 11.56
C SER A 10 -8.41 40.15 10.33
N VAL A 11 -7.15 39.71 10.47
CA VAL A 11 -6.18 39.69 9.36
C VAL A 11 -6.54 38.60 8.35
N ALA A 12 -6.89 37.40 8.82
CA ALA A 12 -7.34 36.31 7.96
C ALA A 12 -8.59 36.72 7.16
N ARG A 13 -9.57 37.37 7.81
CA ARG A 13 -10.81 37.83 7.19
C ARG A 13 -10.54 38.86 6.09
N ALA A 14 -9.64 39.81 6.34
CA ALA A 14 -9.25 40.81 5.35
C ALA A 14 -8.58 40.17 4.12
N LYS A 15 -7.72 39.17 4.31
CA LYS A 15 -7.04 38.47 3.21
C LYS A 15 -8.03 37.72 2.31
N ILE A 16 -8.97 36.98 2.89
CA ILE A 16 -9.98 36.23 2.12
C ILE A 16 -10.91 37.19 1.38
N LEU A 17 -11.32 38.30 2.01
CA LEU A 17 -12.13 39.31 1.33
C LEU A 17 -11.39 39.97 0.15
N GLN A 18 -10.09 40.24 0.29
CA GLN A 18 -9.28 40.73 -0.83
C GLN A 18 -9.26 39.75 -1.99
N GLU A 19 -9.12 38.45 -1.72
CA GLU A 19 -9.17 37.42 -2.75
C GLU A 19 -10.54 37.35 -3.43
N ILE A 20 -11.63 37.36 -2.65
CA ILE A 20 -13.00 37.39 -3.20
C ILE A 20 -13.24 38.64 -4.06
N PHE A 21 -12.77 39.81 -3.60
CA PHE A 21 -12.90 41.03 -4.39
C PHE A 21 -12.06 40.99 -5.66
N PHE A 22 -10.85 40.44 -5.61
CA PHE A 22 -10.05 40.21 -6.80
C PHE A 22 -10.80 39.33 -7.81
N LEU A 23 -11.38 38.21 -7.38
CA LEU A 23 -12.18 37.32 -8.25
C LEU A 23 -13.39 38.03 -8.87
N LEU A 24 -14.07 38.86 -8.09
CA LEU A 24 -15.21 39.66 -8.54
C LEU A 24 -14.80 40.76 -9.55
N ASP A 25 -13.55 41.23 -9.51
CA ASP A 25 -13.02 42.25 -10.43
C ASP A 25 -12.40 41.62 -11.69
N SER A 26 -11.81 40.44 -11.58
CA SER A 26 -11.08 39.78 -12.67
C SER A 26 -11.98 39.07 -13.68
N SER A 27 -13.25 38.85 -13.38
CA SER A 27 -14.16 38.08 -14.24
C SER A 27 -15.61 38.54 -14.12
N PRO A 28 -16.42 38.45 -15.19
CA PRO A 28 -17.81 38.85 -15.15
C PRO A 28 -18.63 37.88 -14.27
N VAL A 29 -18.90 38.29 -13.03
CA VAL A 29 -19.75 37.55 -12.08
C VAL A 29 -21.17 38.09 -12.11
N LYS A 30 -22.14 37.22 -12.38
CA LYS A 30 -23.56 37.59 -12.36
C LYS A 30 -23.96 38.03 -10.95
N GLN A 31 -24.56 39.23 -10.82
CA GLN A 31 -24.85 39.87 -9.53
C GLN A 31 -23.59 40.16 -8.67
N GLY A 32 -22.39 40.20 -9.26
CA GLY A 32 -21.13 40.43 -8.55
C GLY A 32 -21.12 41.72 -7.72
N ASP A 33 -21.68 42.81 -8.24
CA ASP A 33 -21.80 44.08 -7.51
C ASP A 33 -22.69 43.96 -6.26
N LYS A 34 -23.76 43.16 -6.32
CA LYS A 34 -24.63 42.92 -5.15
C LYS A 34 -23.92 42.08 -4.11
N ILE A 35 -23.18 41.04 -4.54
CA ILE A 35 -22.35 40.22 -3.64
C ILE A 35 -21.31 41.13 -2.96
N ARG A 36 -20.57 41.94 -3.73
CA ARG A 36 -19.57 42.89 -3.22
C ARG A 36 -20.16 43.86 -2.21
N LYS A 37 -21.32 44.46 -2.52
CA LYS A 37 -21.99 45.42 -1.62
C LYS A 37 -22.36 44.78 -0.29
N LYS A 38 -22.88 43.55 -0.31
CA LYS A 38 -23.24 42.79 0.89
C LYS A 38 -22.02 42.42 1.72
N LEU A 39 -20.94 41.94 1.09
CA LEU A 39 -19.67 41.65 1.77
C LEU A 39 -19.04 42.89 2.42
N LYS A 40 -19.10 44.07 1.76
CA LYS A 40 -18.63 45.34 2.33
C LYS A 40 -19.48 45.86 3.49
N SER A 41 -20.74 45.39 3.58
CA SER A 41 -21.69 45.78 4.64
C SER A 41 -21.76 44.73 5.75
N ASP A 42 -20.83 43.77 5.76
CA ASP A 42 -20.80 42.63 6.69
C ASP A 42 -22.07 41.74 6.67
N GLU A 43 -22.87 41.79 5.60
CA GLU A 43 -24.05 40.94 5.39
C GLU A 43 -23.67 39.59 4.78
N PHE A 44 -22.82 38.80 5.46
CA PHE A 44 -22.20 37.58 4.89
C PHE A 44 -23.21 36.49 4.50
N ASN A 45 -24.21 36.22 5.33
CA ASN A 45 -25.28 35.25 5.01
C ASN A 45 -26.03 35.65 3.74
N SER A 46 -26.37 36.94 3.61
CA SER A 46 -27.04 37.42 2.40
C SER A 46 -26.12 37.42 1.19
N ALA A 47 -24.82 37.70 1.34
CA ALA A 47 -23.86 37.61 0.25
C ALA A 47 -23.70 36.16 -0.24
N PHE A 48 -23.63 35.21 0.69
CA PHE A 48 -23.58 33.77 0.42
C PHE A 48 -24.82 33.29 -0.33
N LEU A 49 -26.04 33.56 0.16
CA LEU A 49 -27.28 33.19 -0.53
C LEU A 49 -27.39 33.86 -1.90
N GLN A 50 -27.00 35.14 -2.02
CA GLN A 50 -27.00 35.85 -3.29
C GLN A 50 -26.05 35.20 -4.31
N ALA A 51 -24.88 34.73 -3.87
CA ALA A 51 -23.93 33.99 -4.69
C ALA A 51 -24.53 32.65 -5.14
N CYS A 52 -25.08 31.85 -4.21
CA CYS A 52 -25.73 30.56 -4.51
C CYS A 52 -26.91 30.71 -5.50
N MET A 53 -27.76 31.71 -5.30
CA MET A 53 -28.87 32.02 -6.21
C MET A 53 -28.38 32.34 -7.63
N SER A 54 -27.27 33.08 -7.74
CA SER A 54 -26.72 33.47 -9.04
C SER A 54 -25.84 32.41 -9.71
N CYS A 55 -25.44 31.35 -9.00
CA CYS A 55 -24.45 30.38 -9.46
C CYS A 55 -25.07 29.33 -10.37
N LYS A 56 -24.96 29.55 -11.68
CA LYS A 56 -25.24 28.51 -12.68
C LYS A 56 -24.08 27.53 -12.80
N VAL A 57 -24.30 26.45 -13.56
CA VAL A 57 -23.33 25.39 -13.83
C VAL A 57 -22.05 25.93 -14.45
N GLU A 58 -22.16 26.89 -15.37
CA GLU A 58 -21.02 27.51 -16.06
C GLU A 58 -20.25 28.55 -15.23
N ASP A 59 -20.80 29.00 -14.09
CA ASP A 59 -20.26 30.12 -13.32
C ASP A 59 -19.13 29.69 -12.35
N LYS A 60 -18.01 29.19 -12.91
CA LYS A 60 -16.84 28.69 -12.14
C LYS A 60 -16.34 29.70 -11.10
N VAL A 61 -16.36 31.01 -11.41
CA VAL A 61 -15.88 32.07 -10.51
C VAL A 61 -16.83 32.28 -9.34
N THR A 62 -18.15 32.33 -9.59
CA THR A 62 -19.15 32.40 -8.51
C THR A 62 -19.05 31.18 -7.60
N PHE A 63 -18.85 30.00 -8.17
CA PHE A 63 -18.65 28.77 -7.40
C PHE A 63 -17.38 28.84 -6.54
N LYS A 64 -16.26 29.36 -7.06
CA LYS A 64 -15.04 29.61 -6.27
C LYS A 64 -15.27 30.57 -5.11
N ILE A 65 -16.04 31.65 -5.33
CA ILE A 65 -16.41 32.59 -4.26
C ILE A 65 -17.25 31.87 -3.19
N ILE A 66 -18.22 31.04 -3.58
CA ILE A 66 -19.01 30.23 -2.64
C ILE A 66 -18.09 29.32 -1.82
N LYS A 67 -17.13 28.63 -2.46
CA LYS A 67 -16.17 27.78 -1.76
C LYS A 67 -15.38 28.58 -0.70
N LEU A 68 -14.84 29.74 -1.06
CA LEU A 68 -14.10 30.60 -0.13
C LEU A 68 -14.96 31.05 1.06
N LEU A 69 -16.23 31.40 0.83
CA LEU A 69 -17.16 31.80 1.90
C LEU A 69 -17.49 30.64 2.84
N VAL A 70 -17.79 29.47 2.28
CA VAL A 70 -18.16 28.27 3.05
C VAL A 70 -16.97 27.73 3.85
N SER A 71 -15.79 27.57 3.22
CA SER A 71 -14.58 27.09 3.88
C SER A 71 -14.19 27.98 5.08
N ASN A 72 -14.62 29.24 5.07
CA ASN A 72 -14.36 30.21 6.12
C ASN A 72 -15.64 30.65 6.87
N ALA A 73 -16.70 29.82 6.86
CA ALA A 73 -18.00 30.19 7.41
C ALA A 73 -17.91 30.64 8.88
N ASN A 74 -17.10 29.96 9.71
CA ASN A 74 -16.88 30.33 11.12
C ASN A 74 -16.27 31.73 11.27
N LEU A 75 -15.35 32.11 10.37
CA LEU A 75 -14.68 33.41 10.39
C LEU A 75 -15.63 34.56 10.02
N PHE A 76 -16.58 34.27 9.13
CA PHE A 76 -17.58 35.22 8.63
C PHE A 76 -18.91 35.17 9.39
N GLY A 77 -19.11 34.22 10.31
CA GLY A 77 -20.39 33.99 10.97
C GLY A 77 -21.49 33.55 10.00
N ILE A 78 -21.13 32.79 8.97
CA ILE A 78 -22.08 32.29 7.96
C ILE A 78 -22.79 31.06 8.50
N ASP A 79 -24.11 31.12 8.55
CA ASP A 79 -24.97 29.95 8.72
C ASP A 79 -25.26 29.37 7.33
N ILE A 80 -24.71 28.18 7.07
CA ILE A 80 -24.88 27.47 5.79
C ILE A 80 -26.35 27.17 5.49
N ASN A 81 -27.18 27.01 6.53
CA ASN A 81 -28.60 26.73 6.41
C ASN A 81 -29.47 28.00 6.52
N CYS A 82 -28.86 29.19 6.39
CA CYS A 82 -29.61 30.44 6.39
C CYS A 82 -30.63 30.48 5.26
N LYS A 83 -31.74 31.15 5.51
CA LYS A 83 -32.85 31.32 4.58
C LYS A 83 -33.07 32.77 4.24
N ASP A 84 -33.52 33.02 3.03
CA ASP A 84 -33.95 34.34 2.62
C ASP A 84 -35.41 34.65 3.03
N ALA A 85 -35.93 35.78 2.55
CA ALA A 85 -37.29 36.21 2.82
C ALA A 85 -38.37 35.27 2.26
N ASP A 86 -38.05 34.49 1.22
CA ASP A 86 -38.94 33.52 0.58
C ASP A 86 -38.79 32.12 1.20
N ASN A 87 -38.06 32.01 2.32
CA ASN A 87 -37.77 30.76 3.02
C ASN A 87 -36.97 29.75 2.17
N LEU A 88 -36.19 30.27 1.21
CA LEU A 88 -35.28 29.49 0.35
C LEU A 88 -33.86 29.53 0.92
N ASP A 89 -33.19 28.38 0.91
CA ASP A 89 -31.79 28.24 1.33
C ASP A 89 -30.86 27.96 0.14
N ALA A 90 -29.56 27.90 0.42
CA ALA A 90 -28.53 27.63 -0.58
C ALA A 90 -28.76 26.30 -1.34
N MET A 91 -29.28 25.27 -0.67
CA MET A 91 -29.54 23.96 -1.27
C MET A 91 -30.70 24.03 -2.27
N ILE A 92 -31.78 24.74 -1.95
CA ILE A 92 -32.90 24.95 -2.89
C ILE A 92 -32.42 25.74 -4.11
N TYR A 93 -31.61 26.78 -3.91
CA TYR A 93 -31.03 27.54 -5.03
C TYR A 93 -30.18 26.67 -5.96
N ALA A 94 -29.33 25.81 -5.38
CA ALA A 94 -28.52 24.88 -6.15
C ALA A 94 -29.38 23.85 -6.92
N ALA A 95 -30.48 23.37 -6.32
CA ALA A 95 -31.41 22.43 -6.94
C ALA A 95 -32.19 23.04 -8.11
N VAL A 96 -32.66 24.28 -7.95
CA VAL A 96 -33.38 25.04 -9.00
C VAL A 96 -32.46 25.37 -10.16
N ASN A 97 -31.20 25.72 -9.88
CA ASN A 97 -30.19 25.98 -10.90
C ASN A 97 -29.68 24.69 -11.59
N VAL A 98 -30.10 23.51 -11.10
CA VAL A 98 -29.61 22.20 -11.54
C VAL A 98 -28.07 22.14 -11.48
N ASN A 99 -27.50 22.82 -10.48
CA ASN A 99 -26.06 22.90 -10.28
C ASN A 99 -25.61 21.76 -9.36
N ALA A 100 -25.26 20.63 -9.98
CA ALA A 100 -24.84 19.43 -9.28
C ALA A 100 -23.60 19.69 -8.41
N ASP A 101 -22.60 20.40 -8.94
CA ASP A 101 -21.35 20.70 -8.23
C ASP A 101 -21.62 21.51 -6.97
N LEU A 102 -22.52 22.49 -7.05
CA LEU A 102 -22.94 23.27 -5.89
C LEU A 102 -23.76 22.45 -4.89
N ILE A 103 -24.65 21.55 -5.33
CA ILE A 103 -25.37 20.65 -4.42
C ILE A 103 -24.43 19.70 -3.71
N TYR A 104 -23.50 19.08 -4.45
CA TYR A 104 -22.53 18.17 -3.88
C TYR A 104 -21.65 18.90 -2.87
N TYR A 105 -21.20 20.11 -3.20
CA TYR A 105 -20.43 20.94 -2.30
C TYR A 105 -21.22 21.34 -1.04
N LEU A 106 -22.46 21.82 -1.17
CA LEU A 106 -23.27 22.23 -0.02
C LEU A 106 -23.63 21.06 0.89
N ASN A 107 -24.09 19.94 0.33
CA ASN A 107 -24.50 18.76 1.09
C ASN A 107 -23.30 18.06 1.76
N TYR A 108 -22.31 17.66 0.97
CA TYR A 108 -21.20 16.83 1.48
C TYR A 108 -20.06 17.66 2.07
N ARG A 109 -19.93 18.94 1.70
CA ARG A 109 -18.85 19.80 2.20
C ARG A 109 -19.29 20.79 3.27
N SER A 110 -20.54 21.20 3.27
CA SER A 110 -21.06 22.22 4.19
C SER A 110 -22.09 21.68 5.18
N LYS A 111 -22.46 20.39 5.05
CA LYS A 111 -23.54 19.73 5.79
C LYS A 111 -24.88 20.48 5.71
N ALA A 112 -25.14 21.08 4.55
CA ALA A 112 -26.43 21.70 4.31
C ALA A 112 -27.49 20.59 4.17
N GLU A 113 -28.45 20.54 5.09
CA GLU A 113 -29.47 19.50 5.10
C GLU A 113 -30.82 20.06 4.64
N ASN A 114 -31.20 19.75 3.40
CA ASN A 114 -32.54 20.07 2.90
C ASN A 114 -33.07 18.93 2.02
N LEU A 115 -33.96 18.12 2.61
CA LEU A 115 -34.58 16.97 1.94
C LEU A 115 -35.41 17.38 0.71
N LEU A 116 -36.08 18.53 0.77
CA LEU A 116 -36.86 19.04 -0.36
C LEU A 116 -35.95 19.39 -1.54
N ALA A 117 -34.85 20.10 -1.30
CA ALA A 117 -33.86 20.42 -2.32
C ALA A 117 -33.27 19.15 -2.94
N TYR A 118 -32.96 18.14 -2.11
CA TYR A 118 -32.45 16.85 -2.57
C TYR A 118 -33.46 16.14 -3.49
N ASN A 119 -34.73 16.10 -3.09
CA ASN A 119 -35.81 15.52 -3.91
C ASN A 119 -36.00 16.27 -5.24
N ILE A 120 -35.96 17.60 -5.23
CA ILE A 120 -36.03 18.43 -6.44
C ILE A 120 -34.87 18.11 -7.37
N PHE A 121 -33.64 18.09 -6.84
CA PHE A 121 -32.45 17.78 -7.63
C PHE A 121 -32.48 16.39 -8.23
N TRP A 122 -32.79 15.36 -7.44
CA TRP A 122 -32.83 13.98 -7.96
C TRP A 122 -33.94 13.77 -8.98
N LYS A 123 -35.11 14.40 -8.78
CA LYS A 123 -36.18 14.38 -9.77
C LYS A 123 -35.72 15.02 -11.09
N ASN A 124 -35.12 16.21 -11.01
CA ASN A 124 -34.59 16.91 -12.18
C ASN A 124 -33.49 16.08 -12.87
N ARG A 125 -32.56 15.52 -12.09
CA ARG A 125 -31.48 14.66 -12.59
C ARG A 125 -32.00 13.39 -13.25
N GLN A 126 -32.96 12.70 -12.66
CA GLN A 126 -33.55 11.49 -13.26
C GLN A 126 -34.26 11.81 -14.57
N GLN A 127 -35.05 12.90 -14.61
CA GLN A 127 -35.68 13.35 -15.84
C GLN A 127 -34.65 13.63 -16.93
N ILE A 128 -33.60 14.38 -16.60
CA ILE A 128 -32.52 14.69 -17.54
C ILE A 128 -31.77 13.41 -17.97
N SER A 129 -31.45 12.52 -17.04
CA SER A 129 -30.74 11.27 -17.34
C SER A 129 -31.56 10.36 -18.27
N SER A 130 -32.87 10.26 -18.05
CA SER A 130 -33.75 9.45 -18.91
C SER A 130 -33.85 10.02 -20.34
N LEU A 131 -33.80 11.34 -20.49
CA LEU A 131 -33.73 11.99 -21.80
C LEU A 131 -32.37 11.78 -22.47
N MET A 132 -31.29 11.72 -21.68
CA MET A 132 -29.93 11.54 -22.18
C MET A 132 -29.64 10.17 -22.73
N ASP A 133 -30.37 9.13 -22.31
CA ASP A 133 -30.19 7.78 -22.86
C ASP A 133 -30.39 7.75 -24.38
N ALA A 134 -31.27 8.62 -24.90
CA ALA A 134 -31.48 8.81 -26.34
C ALA A 134 -30.32 9.52 -27.06
N PHE A 135 -29.42 10.20 -26.34
CA PHE A 135 -28.28 10.90 -26.93
C PHE A 135 -27.08 10.00 -27.18
N TYR A 136 -26.97 8.87 -26.47
CA TYR A 136 -25.85 7.96 -26.63
C TYR A 136 -25.94 7.15 -27.92
N GLN A 137 -24.78 6.89 -28.52
CA GLN A 137 -24.67 5.95 -29.63
C GLN A 137 -25.08 4.55 -29.17
N LYS A 138 -25.83 3.83 -30.01
CA LYS A 138 -26.25 2.47 -29.70
C LYS A 138 -25.07 1.53 -29.46
N SER A 139 -23.98 1.71 -30.21
CA SER A 139 -22.71 0.98 -30.03
C SER A 139 -22.14 1.19 -28.63
N PHE A 140 -22.08 2.42 -28.15
CA PHE A 140 -21.62 2.75 -26.80
C PHE A 140 -22.43 2.00 -25.73
N SER A 141 -23.75 2.17 -25.73
CA SER A 141 -24.62 1.54 -24.71
C SER A 141 -24.57 0.01 -24.78
N THR A 142 -24.59 -0.57 -25.99
CA THR A 142 -24.54 -2.02 -26.16
C THR A 142 -23.23 -2.62 -25.67
N THR A 143 -22.09 -1.97 -25.96
CA THR A 143 -20.79 -2.43 -25.48
C THR A 143 -20.68 -2.31 -23.97
N LEU A 144 -21.15 -1.20 -23.38
CA LEU A 144 -21.17 -1.01 -21.92
C LEU A 144 -22.00 -2.09 -21.22
N ASP A 145 -23.22 -2.34 -21.69
CA ASP A 145 -24.10 -3.37 -21.13
C ASP A 145 -23.48 -4.77 -21.22
N SER A 146 -22.80 -5.06 -22.34
CA SER A 146 -22.08 -6.32 -22.53
C SER A 146 -20.96 -6.48 -21.50
N LEU A 147 -20.15 -5.44 -21.27
CA LEU A 147 -19.09 -5.47 -20.27
C LEU A 147 -19.66 -5.70 -18.86
N CYS A 148 -20.71 -4.98 -18.48
CA CYS A 148 -21.37 -5.14 -17.18
C CYS A 148 -21.94 -6.55 -16.98
N LYS A 149 -22.55 -7.14 -18.04
CA LYS A 149 -23.08 -8.50 -18.01
C LYS A 149 -21.97 -9.54 -17.85
N ILE A 150 -20.87 -9.42 -18.58
CA ILE A 150 -19.73 -10.34 -18.49
C ILE A 150 -19.11 -10.28 -17.10
N TYR A 151 -18.89 -9.08 -16.56
CA TYR A 151 -18.32 -8.88 -15.22
C TYR A 151 -19.19 -9.44 -14.09
N SER A 152 -20.51 -9.28 -14.20
CA SER A 152 -21.45 -9.81 -13.21
C SER A 152 -21.62 -11.33 -13.29
N ASN A 153 -21.14 -11.96 -14.36
CA ASN A 153 -21.24 -13.40 -14.55
C ASN A 153 -20.08 -14.12 -13.84
N GLY A 154 -20.37 -14.64 -12.64
CA GLY A 154 -19.42 -15.41 -11.83
C GLY A 154 -18.98 -16.73 -12.46
N GLU A 155 -19.63 -17.23 -13.52
CA GLU A 155 -19.18 -18.41 -14.27
C GLU A 155 -18.05 -18.05 -15.26
N ILE A 156 -18.04 -16.82 -15.78
CA ILE A 156 -17.02 -16.36 -16.75
C ILE A 156 -15.85 -15.70 -16.03
N LEU A 157 -16.14 -14.87 -15.02
CA LEU A 157 -15.15 -14.14 -14.24
C LEU A 157 -15.30 -14.45 -12.74
N PRO A 158 -15.08 -15.72 -12.33
CA PRO A 158 -15.19 -16.10 -10.92
C PRO A 158 -14.13 -15.35 -10.09
N PRO A 159 -14.49 -14.88 -8.87
CA PRO A 159 -13.52 -14.31 -7.96
C PRO A 159 -12.53 -15.39 -7.48
N ARG A 160 -11.26 -15.00 -7.34
CA ARG A 160 -10.17 -15.92 -6.95
C ARG A 160 -10.45 -16.68 -5.65
N LYS A 161 -11.16 -16.04 -4.71
CA LYS A 161 -11.52 -16.61 -3.39
C LYS A 161 -12.39 -17.88 -3.48
N GLN A 162 -13.04 -18.14 -4.61
CA GLN A 162 -13.85 -19.36 -4.80
C GLN A 162 -13.01 -20.62 -5.00
N PHE A 163 -11.73 -20.50 -5.38
CA PHE A 163 -10.87 -21.64 -5.68
C PHE A 163 -9.90 -21.91 -4.53
N LYS A 164 -9.79 -23.18 -4.14
CA LYS A 164 -8.80 -23.64 -3.15
C LYS A 164 -7.41 -23.79 -3.76
N GLU A 165 -7.34 -24.15 -5.05
CA GLU A 165 -6.09 -24.35 -5.79
C GLU A 165 -5.91 -23.30 -6.90
N ASP A 166 -4.70 -22.73 -7.00
CA ASP A 166 -4.39 -21.69 -7.99
C ASP A 166 -4.45 -22.21 -9.44
N GLY A 167 -4.24 -23.52 -9.65
CA GLY A 167 -4.34 -24.15 -10.97
C GLY A 167 -5.77 -24.16 -11.53
N GLU A 168 -6.80 -24.26 -10.68
CA GLU A 168 -8.19 -24.11 -11.11
C GLU A 168 -8.50 -22.65 -11.44
N ASN A 169 -8.01 -21.72 -10.61
CA ASN A 169 -8.15 -20.29 -10.84
C ASN A 169 -7.50 -19.85 -12.17
N ALA A 170 -6.35 -20.44 -12.53
CA ALA A 170 -5.61 -20.12 -13.75
C ALA A 170 -6.38 -20.44 -15.04
N LYS A 171 -7.34 -21.38 -15.02
CA LYS A 171 -8.19 -21.72 -16.18
C LYS A 171 -9.01 -20.52 -16.68
N PHE A 172 -9.25 -19.54 -15.80
CA PHE A 172 -10.04 -18.35 -16.10
C PHE A 172 -9.20 -17.14 -16.54
N ASP A 173 -7.87 -17.22 -16.50
CA ASP A 173 -7.00 -16.07 -16.77
C ASP A 173 -7.13 -15.57 -18.22
N SER A 174 -7.36 -16.47 -19.19
CA SER A 174 -7.60 -16.06 -20.59
C SER A 174 -8.88 -15.24 -20.75
N TYR A 175 -9.96 -15.61 -20.06
CA TYR A 175 -11.22 -14.87 -20.03
C TYR A 175 -11.05 -13.52 -19.32
N ARG A 176 -10.33 -13.50 -18.19
CA ARG A 176 -10.00 -12.28 -17.44
C ARG A 176 -9.19 -11.29 -18.28
N VAL A 177 -8.14 -11.75 -18.95
CA VAL A 177 -7.32 -10.89 -19.82
C VAL A 177 -8.11 -10.40 -21.02
N SER A 178 -8.97 -11.24 -21.61
CA SER A 178 -9.88 -10.83 -22.69
C SER A 178 -10.84 -9.72 -22.24
N PHE A 179 -11.46 -9.89 -21.07
CA PHE A 179 -12.32 -8.86 -20.47
C PHE A 179 -11.56 -7.56 -20.22
N ILE A 180 -10.36 -7.63 -19.62
CA ILE A 180 -9.52 -6.45 -19.37
C ILE A 180 -9.23 -5.69 -20.67
N CYS A 181 -8.83 -6.39 -21.74
CA CYS A 181 -8.59 -5.77 -23.05
C CYS A 181 -9.85 -5.05 -23.58
N ASN A 182 -11.01 -5.71 -23.55
CA ASN A 182 -12.26 -5.14 -24.06
C ASN A 182 -12.70 -3.90 -23.25
N ALA A 183 -12.52 -3.94 -21.93
CA ALA A 183 -12.83 -2.84 -21.03
C ALA A 183 -11.91 -1.63 -21.27
N LEU A 184 -10.61 -1.87 -21.45
CA LEU A 184 -9.63 -0.83 -21.77
C LEU A 184 -9.86 -0.24 -23.17
N GLU A 185 -10.18 -1.07 -24.17
CA GLU A 185 -10.54 -0.62 -25.52
C GLU A 185 -11.82 0.23 -25.52
N PHE A 186 -12.79 -0.11 -24.68
CA PHE A 186 -13.98 0.72 -24.47
C PHE A 186 -13.60 2.11 -23.93
N LEU A 187 -12.77 2.19 -22.90
CA LEU A 187 -12.29 3.47 -22.36
C LEU A 187 -11.54 4.29 -23.40
N HIS A 188 -10.67 3.66 -24.19
CA HIS A 188 -9.91 4.33 -25.23
C HIS A 188 -10.79 4.85 -26.37
N THR A 189 -11.76 4.03 -26.81
CA THR A 189 -12.68 4.37 -27.92
C THR A 189 -13.63 5.50 -27.53
N TYR A 190 -14.12 5.49 -26.28
CA TYR A 190 -15.15 6.40 -25.79
C TYR A 190 -14.61 7.45 -24.81
N GLN A 191 -13.32 7.81 -24.94
CA GLN A 191 -12.62 8.74 -24.04
C GLN A 191 -13.18 10.17 -24.04
N THR A 192 -13.94 10.58 -25.07
CA THR A 192 -14.58 11.90 -25.12
C THR A 192 -16.11 11.75 -25.21
N LEU A 193 -16.83 12.78 -24.77
CA LEU A 193 -18.29 12.84 -24.99
C LEU A 193 -18.63 12.78 -26.50
N GLY A 194 -17.77 13.29 -27.38
CA GLY A 194 -18.03 13.32 -28.82
C GLY A 194 -18.07 11.92 -29.44
N SER A 195 -17.23 11.02 -28.93
CA SER A 195 -17.25 9.60 -29.31
C SER A 195 -18.45 8.83 -28.76
N GLN A 196 -19.12 9.34 -27.73
CA GLN A 196 -20.23 8.65 -27.04
C GLN A 196 -21.59 9.03 -27.58
N LEU A 197 -21.74 10.25 -28.10
CA LEU A 197 -23.03 10.85 -28.41
C LEU A 197 -23.31 10.82 -29.92
N ILE A 198 -24.59 10.76 -30.27
CA ILE A 198 -25.10 10.91 -31.65
C ILE A 198 -25.20 12.40 -32.02
N ILE A 199 -25.41 13.25 -31.02
CA ILE A 199 -25.59 14.70 -31.17
C ILE A 199 -24.28 15.46 -30.93
N ASN A 200 -24.13 16.62 -31.56
CA ASN A 200 -22.99 17.51 -31.32
C ASN A 200 -23.11 18.16 -29.93
N ILE A 201 -22.04 18.04 -29.11
CA ILE A 201 -21.96 18.60 -27.74
C ILE A 201 -22.23 20.10 -27.73
N ASN A 202 -21.81 20.84 -28.76
CA ASN A 202 -21.99 22.29 -28.82
C ASN A 202 -23.47 22.72 -28.85
N ASN A 203 -24.39 21.78 -29.13
CA ASN A 203 -25.84 22.04 -29.15
C ASN A 203 -26.51 21.73 -27.80
N LEU A 204 -25.76 21.26 -26.81
CA LEU A 204 -26.29 20.95 -25.47
C LEU A 204 -26.30 22.18 -24.59
N THR A 205 -27.30 22.26 -23.70
CA THR A 205 -27.28 23.26 -22.63
C THR A 205 -26.14 22.96 -21.66
N PRO A 206 -25.60 23.98 -20.95
CA PRO A 206 -24.55 23.77 -19.95
C PRO A 206 -24.91 22.72 -18.90
N THR A 207 -26.16 22.71 -18.44
CA THR A 207 -26.72 21.71 -17.52
C THR A 207 -26.63 20.29 -18.07
N TYR A 208 -26.98 20.09 -19.34
CA TYR A 208 -26.86 18.77 -19.97
C TYR A 208 -25.40 18.36 -20.15
N SER A 209 -24.53 19.30 -20.53
CA SER A 209 -23.10 19.02 -20.64
C SER A 209 -22.51 18.56 -19.30
N SER A 210 -22.80 19.26 -18.20
CA SER A 210 -22.30 18.91 -16.86
C SER A 210 -22.81 17.54 -16.40
N ILE A 211 -24.10 17.23 -16.57
CA ILE A 211 -24.63 15.91 -16.19
C ILE A 211 -24.00 14.79 -17.04
N LEU A 212 -23.75 15.01 -18.33
CA LEU A 212 -23.05 14.04 -19.18
C LEU A 212 -21.59 13.85 -18.75
N GLN A 213 -20.88 14.92 -18.39
CA GLN A 213 -19.52 14.84 -17.87
C GLN A 213 -19.48 14.02 -16.57
N LEU A 214 -20.38 14.28 -15.63
CA LEU A 214 -20.50 13.49 -14.39
C LEU A 214 -20.82 12.02 -14.67
N ASN A 215 -21.75 11.74 -15.57
CA ASN A 215 -22.10 10.37 -15.96
C ASN A 215 -20.94 9.66 -16.68
N HIS A 216 -20.21 10.37 -17.53
CA HIS A 216 -19.03 9.86 -18.21
C HIS A 216 -17.94 9.49 -17.20
N LEU A 217 -17.60 10.41 -16.29
CA LEU A 217 -16.63 10.19 -15.23
C LEU A 217 -17.01 9.01 -14.33
N ALA A 218 -18.28 8.91 -13.92
CA ALA A 218 -18.78 7.79 -13.12
C ALA A 218 -18.61 6.44 -13.85
N ARG A 219 -18.84 6.40 -15.17
CA ARG A 219 -18.62 5.19 -15.98
C ARG A 219 -17.13 4.88 -16.14
N CYS A 220 -16.28 5.88 -16.35
CA CYS A 220 -14.83 5.69 -16.38
C CYS A 220 -14.33 5.08 -15.08
N ARG A 221 -14.79 5.60 -13.93
CA ARG A 221 -14.48 5.04 -12.61
C ARG A 221 -14.90 3.57 -12.51
N LEU A 222 -16.14 3.27 -12.87
CA LEU A 222 -16.69 1.91 -12.82
C LEU A 222 -15.85 0.93 -13.66
N ILE A 223 -15.53 1.28 -14.91
CA ILE A 223 -14.78 0.39 -15.80
C ILE A 223 -13.33 0.21 -15.32
N LEU A 224 -12.67 1.27 -14.84
CA LEU A 224 -11.33 1.17 -14.26
C LEU A 224 -11.33 0.31 -12.99
N GLU A 225 -12.35 0.45 -12.12
CA GLU A 225 -12.52 -0.43 -10.95
C GLU A 225 -12.69 -1.89 -11.39
N MET A 226 -13.55 -2.17 -12.38
CA MET A 226 -13.76 -3.52 -12.90
C MET A 226 -12.45 -4.12 -13.43
N VAL A 227 -11.66 -3.35 -14.19
CA VAL A 227 -10.34 -3.77 -14.66
C VAL A 227 -9.41 -4.13 -13.50
N SER A 228 -9.29 -3.25 -12.50
CA SER A 228 -8.44 -3.49 -11.32
C SER A 228 -8.88 -4.71 -10.50
N GLN A 229 -10.20 -4.92 -10.33
CA GLN A 229 -10.75 -6.10 -9.66
C GLN A 229 -10.48 -7.38 -10.45
N THR A 230 -10.63 -7.35 -11.77
CA THR A 230 -10.29 -8.50 -12.62
C THR A 230 -8.79 -8.82 -12.56
N ILE A 231 -7.92 -7.80 -12.50
CA ILE A 231 -6.47 -7.97 -12.32
C ILE A 231 -6.15 -8.65 -10.98
N LYS A 232 -6.80 -8.25 -9.88
CA LYS A 232 -6.62 -8.91 -8.56
C LYS A 232 -6.90 -10.40 -8.62
N ASN A 233 -7.87 -10.81 -9.44
CA ASN A 233 -8.31 -12.19 -9.56
C ASN A 233 -7.42 -13.07 -10.46
N LEU A 234 -6.45 -12.51 -11.19
CA LEU A 234 -5.47 -13.29 -11.95
C LEU A 234 -4.72 -14.30 -11.06
N SER A 235 -4.38 -15.46 -11.61
CA SER A 235 -3.63 -16.50 -10.89
C SER A 235 -2.24 -16.02 -10.46
N ALA A 236 -1.69 -16.64 -9.41
CA ALA A 236 -0.35 -16.35 -8.96
C ALA A 236 0.68 -16.68 -10.05
N ALA A 237 0.48 -17.75 -10.80
CA ALA A 237 1.36 -18.14 -11.91
C ALA A 237 1.52 -17.02 -12.96
N THR A 238 0.40 -16.47 -13.44
CA THR A 238 0.39 -15.35 -14.41
C THR A 238 1.07 -14.11 -13.82
N ARG A 239 0.72 -13.75 -12.58
CA ARG A 239 1.26 -12.55 -11.92
C ARG A 239 2.77 -12.64 -11.69
N ILE A 240 3.28 -13.80 -11.25
CA ILE A 240 4.72 -14.03 -11.02
C ILE A 240 5.48 -13.93 -12.34
N LYS A 241 4.98 -14.57 -13.40
CA LYS A 241 5.63 -14.59 -14.71
C LYS A 241 5.84 -13.20 -15.30
N HIS A 242 4.84 -12.33 -15.15
CA HIS A 242 4.82 -10.99 -15.72
C HIS A 242 5.23 -9.89 -14.72
N HIS A 243 5.66 -10.24 -13.51
CA HIS A 243 6.03 -9.25 -12.49
C HIS A 243 7.13 -8.29 -12.96
N LYS A 244 8.14 -8.80 -13.68
CA LYS A 244 9.26 -8.00 -14.21
C LYS A 244 8.88 -7.13 -15.42
N SER A 245 7.74 -7.39 -16.03
CA SER A 245 7.20 -6.58 -17.12
C SER A 245 6.57 -5.28 -16.60
N LEU A 246 6.42 -5.13 -15.28
CA LEU A 246 6.00 -3.90 -14.62
C LEU A 246 7.25 -3.18 -14.11
N SER A 247 7.65 -2.09 -14.77
CA SER A 247 8.87 -1.34 -14.46
C SER A 247 8.72 0.14 -14.83
N PRO A 248 9.50 1.07 -14.22
CA PRO A 248 10.45 0.82 -13.13
C PRO A 248 9.77 0.71 -11.77
N ALA A 249 10.39 -0.04 -10.86
CA ALA A 249 10.01 -0.10 -9.46
C ALA A 249 9.75 1.32 -8.90
N PRO A 250 8.74 1.52 -8.04
CA PRO A 250 7.94 0.51 -7.34
C PRO A 250 6.68 0.03 -8.09
N PHE A 251 6.58 0.22 -9.42
CA PHE A 251 5.39 -0.18 -10.17
C PHE A 251 5.18 -1.70 -10.15
N THR A 252 4.07 -2.18 -9.58
CA THR A 252 3.74 -3.61 -9.45
C THR A 252 2.26 -3.87 -9.69
N TRP A 253 1.85 -5.14 -9.69
CA TRP A 253 0.43 -5.52 -9.73
C TRP A 253 -0.39 -4.83 -8.64
N ILE A 254 0.20 -4.59 -7.47
CA ILE A 254 -0.46 -3.90 -6.35
C ILE A 254 -0.80 -2.46 -6.74
N THR A 255 0.01 -1.79 -7.57
CA THR A 255 -0.27 -0.43 -8.04
C THR A 255 -1.54 -0.37 -8.90
N LEU A 256 -1.79 -1.40 -9.72
CA LEU A 256 -3.03 -1.52 -10.49
C LEU A 256 -4.24 -1.88 -9.62
N GLU A 257 -4.03 -2.58 -8.51
CA GLU A 257 -5.09 -2.82 -7.51
C GLU A 257 -5.41 -1.55 -6.71
N GLN A 258 -4.38 -0.81 -6.28
CA GLN A 258 -4.49 0.49 -5.61
C GLN A 258 -5.28 1.49 -6.45
N LEU A 259 -5.00 1.55 -7.76
CA LEU A 259 -5.76 2.35 -8.72
C LEU A 259 -7.27 2.14 -8.59
N GLY A 260 -7.74 0.87 -8.59
CA GLY A 260 -9.15 0.54 -8.45
C GLY A 260 -9.72 0.92 -7.10
N GLY A 261 -8.91 0.84 -6.05
CA GLY A 261 -9.29 1.28 -4.70
C GLY A 261 -9.49 2.79 -4.60
N PHE A 262 -8.61 3.58 -5.24
CA PHE A 262 -8.67 5.04 -5.23
C PHE A 262 -9.78 5.61 -6.13
N ILE A 263 -9.97 5.00 -7.31
CA ILE A 263 -10.90 5.49 -8.33
C ILE A 263 -12.37 5.21 -7.96
N LYS A 264 -12.63 4.20 -7.12
CA LYS A 264 -13.97 3.95 -6.63
C LYS A 264 -14.50 5.17 -5.88
N ALA A 265 -15.74 5.57 -6.19
CA ALA A 265 -16.40 6.64 -5.46
C ALA A 265 -16.52 6.27 -3.97
N PRO A 266 -16.11 7.15 -3.04
CA PRO A 266 -16.20 6.86 -1.61
C PRO A 266 -17.66 6.87 -1.14
N PRO A 267 -17.97 6.19 -0.02
CA PRO A 267 -19.27 6.33 0.62
C PRO A 267 -19.54 7.78 1.04
N ALA A 268 -20.83 8.15 1.07
CA ALA A 268 -21.34 9.49 1.39
C ALA A 268 -20.82 10.09 2.72
N GLU A 269 -20.49 9.23 3.68
CA GLU A 269 -20.19 9.60 5.07
C GLU A 269 -18.68 9.65 5.35
N ALA A 270 -17.90 10.09 4.35
CA ALA A 270 -16.45 9.97 4.42
C ALA A 270 -15.78 11.07 5.26
N SER A 271 -15.27 10.78 6.47
CA SER A 271 -14.64 11.78 7.36
C SER A 271 -13.13 11.56 7.58
N ILE A 272 -12.28 12.52 7.17
CA ILE A 272 -10.85 12.51 7.52
C ILE A 272 -10.63 13.42 8.71
N TYR A 273 -9.77 13.00 9.64
CA TYR A 273 -9.33 13.82 10.76
C TYR A 273 -7.81 13.70 10.94
N ILE A 274 -7.22 14.74 11.52
CA ILE A 274 -5.83 14.74 11.98
C ILE A 274 -5.84 15.06 13.47
N SER A 275 -5.31 14.14 14.28
CA SER A 275 -5.13 14.34 15.70
C SER A 275 -3.92 15.21 15.97
N MET A 276 -4.14 16.25 16.75
CA MET A 276 -3.10 17.18 17.17
C MET A 276 -2.71 16.87 18.61
N SER A 277 -1.43 16.59 18.81
CA SER A 277 -0.89 16.19 20.12
C SER A 277 -0.81 17.36 21.10
N THR A 278 -0.87 17.10 22.41
CA THR A 278 -0.66 18.14 23.45
C THR A 278 0.77 18.68 23.53
N PHE A 279 1.71 18.20 22.71
CA PHE A 279 3.03 18.86 22.55
C PHE A 279 2.88 20.31 22.06
N LEU A 280 1.68 20.67 21.61
CA LEU A 280 1.22 21.94 21.10
C LEU A 280 0.72 22.94 22.16
N LYS A 281 1.03 22.77 23.46
CA LYS A 281 0.73 23.84 24.45
C LYS A 281 1.28 25.21 24.02
N ASP A 282 2.31 25.23 23.17
CA ASP A 282 2.87 26.39 22.46
C ASP A 282 2.97 26.14 20.94
N ALA A 283 1.91 25.67 20.29
CA ALA A 283 1.91 25.44 18.85
C ALA A 283 2.28 26.71 18.06
N ASP A 284 3.30 26.59 17.22
CA ASP A 284 3.53 27.54 16.14
C ASP A 284 2.26 27.56 15.24
N LEU A 285 1.65 28.74 15.06
CA LEU A 285 0.47 28.94 14.20
C LEU A 285 0.68 28.32 12.82
N LEU A 286 1.92 28.30 12.35
CA LEU A 286 2.33 27.68 11.09
C LEU A 286 2.06 26.16 11.04
N ILE A 287 2.20 25.45 12.15
CA ILE A 287 1.93 24.00 12.21
C ILE A 287 0.43 23.76 12.07
N MET A 288 -0.41 24.53 12.77
CA MET A 288 -1.87 24.41 12.67
C MET A 288 -2.35 24.69 11.24
N GLU A 289 -1.87 25.76 10.63
CA GLU A 289 -2.22 26.14 9.25
C GLU A 289 -1.83 25.04 8.24
N ARG A 290 -0.64 24.45 8.38
CA ARG A 290 -0.18 23.36 7.51
C ARG A 290 -1.00 22.09 7.70
N THR A 291 -1.38 21.77 8.94
CA THR A 291 -2.25 20.63 9.22
C THR A 291 -3.63 20.82 8.60
N GLU A 292 -4.19 22.02 8.71
CA GLU A 292 -5.46 22.36 8.09
C GLU A 292 -5.39 22.23 6.57
N ARG A 293 -4.32 22.73 5.94
CA ARG A 293 -4.10 22.56 4.50
C ARG A 293 -3.97 21.10 4.08
N LEU A 294 -3.22 20.29 4.84
CA LEU A 294 -3.12 18.84 4.60
C LEU A 294 -4.48 18.15 4.76
N LEU A 295 -5.26 18.54 5.77
CA LEU A 295 -6.59 18.01 6.01
C LEU A 295 -7.52 18.34 4.84
N ASN A 296 -7.52 19.59 4.37
CA ASN A 296 -8.30 20.03 3.21
C ASN A 296 -7.92 19.22 1.96
N GLU A 297 -6.62 19.14 1.65
CA GLU A 297 -6.11 18.34 0.54
C GLU A 297 -6.52 16.86 0.65
N ALA A 298 -6.36 16.25 1.83
CA ALA A 298 -6.77 14.88 2.08
C ALA A 298 -8.28 14.69 1.92
N THR A 299 -9.12 15.61 2.39
CA THR A 299 -10.58 15.51 2.20
C THR A 299 -11.01 15.72 0.76
N MET A 300 -10.22 16.43 -0.05
CA MET A 300 -10.51 16.75 -1.46
C MET A 300 -9.72 15.90 -2.45
N HIS A 301 -9.04 14.85 -2.00
CA HIS A 301 -8.25 13.97 -2.86
C HIS A 301 -9.07 13.31 -3.99
N GLN A 302 -10.38 13.12 -3.81
CA GLN A 302 -11.24 12.57 -4.86
C GLN A 302 -11.37 13.51 -6.05
N ASP A 303 -11.54 14.81 -5.81
CA ASP A 303 -11.57 15.82 -6.87
C ASP A 303 -10.25 15.78 -7.67
N ILE A 304 -9.11 15.57 -7.00
CA ILE A 304 -7.79 15.40 -7.66
C ILE A 304 -7.73 14.10 -8.49
N ILE A 305 -8.32 13.00 -8.00
CA ILE A 305 -8.40 11.74 -8.75
C ILE A 305 -9.28 11.90 -9.99
N GLU A 306 -10.36 12.67 -9.91
CA GLU A 306 -11.25 12.95 -11.05
C GLU A 306 -10.52 13.65 -12.18
N GLU A 307 -9.67 14.63 -11.85
CA GLU A 307 -8.81 15.32 -12.83
C GLU A 307 -7.72 14.41 -13.41
N ALA A 308 -7.29 13.38 -12.69
CA ALA A 308 -6.28 12.42 -13.18
C ALA A 308 -6.84 11.38 -14.17
N ILE A 309 -8.13 11.04 -14.10
CA ILE A 309 -8.76 9.99 -14.92
C ILE A 309 -8.62 10.25 -16.43
N PRO A 310 -8.89 11.46 -16.96
CA PRO A 310 -8.68 11.78 -18.37
C PRO A 310 -7.24 11.52 -18.85
N ASP A 311 -6.24 11.90 -18.05
CA ASP A 311 -4.83 11.67 -18.39
C ASP A 311 -4.46 10.18 -18.37
N ILE A 312 -5.04 9.40 -17.45
CA ILE A 312 -4.86 7.94 -17.41
C ILE A 312 -5.41 7.31 -18.70
N ILE A 313 -6.63 7.68 -19.09
CA ILE A 313 -7.28 7.15 -20.29
C ILE A 313 -6.50 7.53 -21.55
N LYS A 314 -6.00 8.76 -21.61
CA LYS A 314 -5.29 9.27 -22.79
C LYS A 314 -3.89 8.67 -22.92
N ASN A 315 -3.12 8.60 -21.83
CA ASN A 315 -1.68 8.32 -21.88
C ASN A 315 -1.32 6.89 -21.47
N ASP A 316 -2.03 6.28 -20.52
CA ASP A 316 -1.65 5.01 -19.91
C ASP A 316 -2.48 3.82 -20.42
N VAL A 317 -3.78 4.02 -20.69
CA VAL A 317 -4.67 2.95 -21.22
C VAL A 317 -4.17 2.36 -22.55
N PRO A 318 -3.67 3.11 -23.54
CA PRO A 318 -3.11 2.53 -24.77
C PRO A 318 -1.97 1.54 -24.49
N ASN A 319 -1.09 1.88 -23.54
CA ASN A 319 0.04 1.02 -23.15
C ASN A 319 -0.45 -0.24 -22.42
N LEU A 320 -1.48 -0.11 -21.58
CA LEU A 320 -2.13 -1.25 -20.91
C LEU A 320 -2.78 -2.22 -21.92
N ILE A 321 -3.44 -1.70 -22.96
CA ILE A 321 -4.03 -2.54 -24.02
C ILE A 321 -2.96 -3.39 -24.70
N ILE A 322 -1.83 -2.79 -25.07
CA ILE A 322 -0.71 -3.51 -25.70
C ILE A 322 -0.18 -4.58 -24.74
N PHE A 323 0.05 -4.22 -23.48
CA PHE A 323 0.56 -5.11 -22.45
C PHE A 323 -0.35 -6.35 -22.23
N PHE A 324 -1.65 -6.15 -22.03
CA PHE A 324 -2.58 -7.25 -21.81
C PHE A 324 -2.86 -8.07 -23.08
N LYS A 325 -2.76 -7.48 -24.28
CA LYS A 325 -2.78 -8.25 -25.54
C LYS A 325 -1.60 -9.20 -25.65
N GLU A 326 -0.41 -8.79 -25.22
CA GLU A 326 0.78 -9.66 -25.18
C GLU A 326 0.60 -10.80 -24.17
N ILE A 327 0.08 -10.52 -22.96
CA ILE A 327 -0.27 -11.58 -21.98
C ILE A 327 -1.31 -12.53 -22.58
N GLY A 328 -2.36 -12.01 -23.21
CA GLY A 328 -3.42 -12.83 -23.80
C GLY A 328 -2.91 -13.71 -24.94
N LYS A 329 -1.96 -13.22 -25.74
CA LYS A 329 -1.28 -14.00 -26.77
C LYS A 329 -0.48 -15.14 -26.14
N GLU A 330 0.28 -14.83 -25.10
CA GLU A 330 1.06 -15.80 -24.34
C GLU A 330 0.19 -16.92 -23.76
N LEU A 331 -0.90 -16.58 -23.07
CA LEU A 331 -1.81 -17.57 -22.48
C LEU A 331 -2.48 -18.49 -23.51
N ARG A 332 -2.68 -18.02 -24.75
CA ARG A 332 -3.28 -18.83 -25.83
C ARG A 332 -2.25 -19.69 -26.57
N GLU A 333 -1.08 -19.13 -26.83
CA GLU A 333 -0.04 -19.76 -27.66
C GLU A 333 1.03 -20.52 -26.84
N ASN A 334 0.99 -20.37 -25.51
CA ASN A 334 1.92 -20.97 -24.55
C ASN A 334 3.40 -20.75 -24.91
N THR A 335 3.72 -19.53 -25.38
CA THR A 335 5.05 -19.18 -25.88
C THR A 335 6.11 -19.10 -24.78
N GLY A 336 5.70 -19.11 -23.50
CA GLY A 336 6.61 -19.07 -22.35
C GLY A 336 7.30 -17.72 -22.12
N THR A 337 7.20 -16.78 -23.05
CA THR A 337 7.92 -15.50 -23.00
C THR A 337 7.08 -14.43 -22.29
N PRO A 338 7.58 -13.77 -21.23
CA PRO A 338 6.87 -12.67 -20.59
C PRO A 338 6.62 -11.50 -21.55
N ALA A 339 5.51 -10.79 -21.35
CA ALA A 339 5.21 -9.53 -22.02
C ALA A 339 6.34 -8.49 -21.82
N LYS A 340 6.43 -7.54 -22.75
CA LYS A 340 7.40 -6.44 -22.69
C LYS A 340 7.12 -5.53 -21.49
N VAL A 341 8.16 -4.79 -21.09
CA VAL A 341 8.05 -3.80 -20.03
C VAL A 341 7.06 -2.71 -20.44
N VAL A 342 6.10 -2.42 -19.56
CA VAL A 342 5.11 -1.34 -19.73
C VAL A 342 5.44 -0.17 -18.82
N ASN A 343 5.35 1.05 -19.35
CA ASN A 343 5.49 2.30 -18.59
C ASN A 343 4.12 2.98 -18.46
N LEU A 344 3.74 3.33 -17.23
CA LEU A 344 2.42 3.89 -16.88
C LEU A 344 2.61 5.10 -15.95
N PRO A 345 3.16 6.20 -16.49
CA PRO A 345 3.58 7.34 -15.69
C PRO A 345 2.44 8.02 -14.94
N VAL A 346 1.25 8.11 -15.53
CA VAL A 346 0.11 8.83 -14.94
C VAL A 346 -0.48 8.05 -13.77
N ILE A 347 -0.71 6.75 -13.96
CA ILE A 347 -1.16 5.83 -12.90
C ILE A 347 -0.14 5.84 -11.76
N LYS A 348 1.16 5.79 -12.07
CA LYS A 348 2.23 5.83 -11.06
C LYS A 348 2.24 7.16 -10.30
N ALA A 349 2.09 8.29 -10.99
CA ALA A 349 2.03 9.60 -10.38
C ALA A 349 0.82 9.73 -9.43
N MET A 350 -0.37 9.36 -9.90
CA MET A 350 -1.61 9.42 -9.13
C MET A 350 -1.56 8.50 -7.91
N THR A 351 -1.31 7.20 -8.12
CA THR A 351 -1.28 6.22 -7.02
C THR A 351 -0.19 6.53 -5.99
N GLY A 352 0.98 6.99 -6.43
CA GLY A 352 2.07 7.40 -5.55
C GLY A 352 1.70 8.64 -4.74
N TYR A 353 1.10 9.65 -5.38
CA TYR A 353 0.65 10.87 -4.71
C TYR A 353 -0.43 10.60 -3.66
N VAL A 354 -1.49 9.85 -4.03
CA VAL A 354 -2.59 9.55 -3.10
C VAL A 354 -2.10 8.66 -1.95
N SER A 355 -1.24 7.67 -2.23
CA SER A 355 -0.62 6.85 -1.17
C SER A 355 0.22 7.69 -0.22
N ASP A 356 1.05 8.60 -0.74
CA ASP A 356 1.86 9.52 0.05
C ASP A 356 0.98 10.39 0.98
N LEU A 357 -0.07 10.99 0.43
CA LEU A 357 -1.01 11.85 1.17
C LEU A 357 -1.70 11.07 2.31
N LEU A 358 -2.28 9.92 2.00
CA LEU A 358 -3.00 9.12 3.00
C LEU A 358 -2.03 8.48 4.02
N SER A 359 -0.85 8.04 3.61
CA SER A 359 0.16 7.51 4.52
C SER A 359 0.71 8.58 5.46
N LEU A 360 0.90 9.81 5.00
CA LEU A 360 1.29 10.94 5.86
C LEU A 360 0.23 11.22 6.93
N VAL A 361 -1.04 11.30 6.55
CA VAL A 361 -2.14 11.50 7.52
C VAL A 361 -2.20 10.33 8.51
N LYS A 362 -2.06 9.07 8.07
CA LYS A 362 -1.98 7.90 8.96
C LYS A 362 -0.79 7.97 9.90
N LEU A 363 0.40 8.30 9.40
CA LEU A 363 1.63 8.41 10.18
C LEU A 363 1.51 9.49 11.26
N ILE A 364 1.01 10.68 10.92
CA ILE A 364 0.78 11.77 11.89
C ILE A 364 -0.19 11.30 12.98
N ASN A 365 -1.30 10.66 12.59
CA ASN A 365 -2.29 10.16 13.55
C ASN A 365 -1.72 9.08 14.47
N ILE A 366 -1.00 8.10 13.92
CA ILE A 366 -0.42 6.98 14.68
C ILE A 366 0.68 7.46 15.64
N THR A 367 1.49 8.44 15.20
CA THR A 367 2.59 8.99 16.01
C THR A 367 2.14 10.07 17.01
N SER A 368 0.94 10.64 16.83
CA SER A 368 0.38 11.61 17.78
C SER A 368 0.04 11.01 19.16
N LEU A 369 -0.11 9.68 19.23
CA LEU A 369 -0.42 8.91 20.45
C LEU A 369 -1.67 9.39 21.22
N ALA A 370 -2.54 10.20 20.61
CA ALA A 370 -3.76 10.65 21.25
C ALA A 370 -4.76 9.48 21.36
N GLU A 371 -5.35 9.30 22.54
CA GLU A 371 -6.55 8.47 22.66
C GLU A 371 -7.62 9.04 21.73
N LYS A 372 -8.11 8.18 20.85
CA LYS A 372 -9.25 8.47 20.01
C LYS A 372 -10.47 8.40 20.92
N SER A 373 -10.74 9.49 21.63
CA SER A 373 -12.05 9.74 22.19
C SER A 373 -13.08 9.49 21.08
N SER A 374 -14.26 8.99 21.44
CA SER A 374 -15.36 8.73 20.50
C SER A 374 -15.80 10.02 19.83
N ILE A 375 -15.04 10.48 18.84
CA ILE A 375 -15.35 11.61 18.00
C ILE A 375 -16.60 11.17 17.24
N SER A 376 -17.69 11.92 17.43
CA SER A 376 -18.90 11.66 16.67
C SER A 376 -18.54 11.70 15.18
N VAL A 377 -19.00 10.70 14.44
CA VAL A 377 -18.67 10.43 13.02
C VAL A 377 -19.06 11.60 12.07
N SER A 378 -19.64 12.66 12.63
CA SER A 378 -20.11 13.83 11.92
C SER A 378 -19.00 14.80 11.50
N GLU A 379 -17.86 14.95 12.18
CA GLU A 379 -17.03 16.16 12.01
C GLU A 379 -15.76 16.03 11.16
N ARG A 380 -15.59 16.96 10.20
CA ARG A 380 -14.27 17.43 9.75
C ARG A 380 -13.65 18.21 10.89
N ALA A 381 -12.85 17.56 11.71
CA ALA A 381 -12.28 18.20 12.88
C ALA A 381 -10.77 18.02 12.93
N LEU A 382 -10.07 19.15 13.09
CA LEU A 382 -8.80 19.16 13.79
C LEU A 382 -9.12 18.86 15.26
N VAL A 383 -8.92 17.61 15.70
CA VAL A 383 -9.24 17.25 17.08
C VAL A 383 -8.02 17.52 17.95
N LEU A 384 -8.10 18.61 18.72
CA LEU A 384 -7.22 18.88 19.84
C LEU A 384 -7.68 18.00 21.01
N SER A 385 -7.20 16.75 21.04
CA SER A 385 -7.49 15.85 22.16
C SER A 385 -6.47 16.11 23.27
N PRO A 386 -6.90 16.45 24.50
CA PRO A 386 -5.99 16.41 25.64
C PRO A 386 -5.51 14.96 25.80
N LEU A 387 -4.20 14.77 25.69
CA LEU A 387 -3.57 13.46 25.80
C LEU A 387 -3.74 12.99 27.25
N THR A 388 -4.71 12.13 27.51
CA THR A 388 -4.53 11.13 28.55
C THR A 388 -3.44 10.21 28.05
N LEU A 389 -2.22 10.44 28.54
CA LEU A 389 -1.10 9.51 28.50
C LEU A 389 -1.46 8.27 29.35
N GLN A 390 -2.64 7.67 29.17
CA GLN A 390 -2.85 6.26 29.50
C GLN A 390 -2.21 5.46 28.37
N GLN A 391 -0.92 5.71 28.14
CA GLN A 391 -0.11 4.90 27.25
C GLN A 391 -0.21 3.46 27.72
N ALA A 392 -0.24 2.57 26.75
CA ALA A 392 -0.18 1.14 26.93
C ALA A 392 0.76 0.80 28.10
N ASP A 393 0.16 0.44 29.25
CA ASP A 393 0.91 0.20 30.47
C ASP A 393 2.07 -0.77 30.19
N LEU A 394 3.30 -0.23 30.17
CA LEU A 394 4.52 -0.96 29.87
C LEU A 394 4.84 -1.99 30.94
N SER A 395 4.17 -1.95 32.10
CA SER A 395 4.23 -3.02 33.09
C SER A 395 3.45 -4.26 32.64
N THR A 396 2.45 -4.10 31.76
CA THR A 396 1.61 -5.20 31.26
C THR A 396 2.13 -5.78 29.94
N LYS A 397 2.02 -7.09 29.78
CA LYS A 397 2.30 -7.81 28.53
C LYS A 397 1.45 -7.31 27.36
N LEU A 398 0.16 -7.05 27.63
CA LEU A 398 -0.78 -6.48 26.66
C LEU A 398 -0.27 -5.13 26.14
N GLY A 399 0.21 -4.25 27.03
CA GLY A 399 0.75 -2.95 26.63
C GLY A 399 1.99 -3.04 25.76
N LYS A 400 2.95 -3.89 26.13
CA LYS A 400 4.18 -4.10 25.35
C LYS A 400 3.88 -4.65 23.94
N HIS A 401 2.96 -5.63 23.84
CA HIS A 401 2.56 -6.21 22.54
C HIS A 401 1.84 -5.19 21.65
N ALA A 402 0.97 -4.34 22.23
CA ALA A 402 0.31 -3.26 21.49
C ALA A 402 1.32 -2.26 20.89
N ILE A 403 2.42 -1.99 21.59
CA ILE A 403 3.47 -1.08 21.11
C ILE A 403 4.31 -1.72 19.99
N LEU A 404 4.61 -3.01 20.07
CA LEU A 404 5.25 -3.70 18.95
C LEU A 404 4.40 -3.61 17.69
N ARG A 405 3.08 -3.82 17.80
CA ARG A 405 2.15 -3.62 16.68
C ARG A 405 2.19 -2.20 16.13
N LEU A 406 2.26 -1.21 17.02
CA LEU A 406 2.33 0.20 16.65
C LEU A 406 3.59 0.51 15.82
N ILE A 407 4.75 0.04 16.27
CA ILE A 407 6.04 0.21 15.57
C ILE A 407 6.02 -0.53 14.23
N GLU A 408 5.48 -1.76 14.21
CA GLU A 408 5.29 -2.54 12.98
C GLU A 408 4.47 -1.76 11.95
N ASN A 409 3.32 -1.19 12.37
CA ASN A 409 2.45 -0.40 11.51
C ASN A 409 3.14 0.87 10.99
N ILE A 410 3.94 1.55 11.82
CA ILE A 410 4.75 2.70 11.38
C ILE A 410 5.75 2.25 10.31
N GLY A 411 6.46 1.15 10.53
CA GLY A 411 7.41 0.62 9.57
C GLY A 411 6.77 0.15 8.27
N GLU A 412 5.59 -0.48 8.31
CA GLU A 412 4.81 -0.89 7.12
C GLU A 412 4.37 0.34 6.30
N LEU A 413 3.90 1.40 6.97
CA LEU A 413 3.55 2.66 6.30
C LEU A 413 4.75 3.30 5.63
N LEU A 414 5.95 3.15 6.19
CA LEU A 414 7.20 3.67 5.63
C LEU A 414 7.84 2.73 4.58
N THR A 415 7.18 1.67 4.15
CA THR A 415 7.67 0.86 3.01
C THR A 415 7.41 1.58 1.68
N GLY A 416 8.23 1.28 0.66
CA GLY A 416 8.11 1.90 -0.67
C GLY A 416 6.78 1.67 -1.42
N LYS A 417 5.89 0.84 -0.87
CA LYS A 417 4.51 0.63 -1.37
C LYS A 417 3.54 1.71 -0.88
N ASN A 418 3.79 2.26 0.30
CA ASN A 418 2.90 3.17 1.03
C ASN A 418 3.48 4.59 1.14
N PHE A 419 4.81 4.71 1.21
CA PHE A 419 5.55 5.96 1.30
C PHE A 419 6.60 6.02 0.21
N SER A 420 6.45 6.95 -0.71
CA SER A 420 7.32 7.04 -1.88
C SER A 420 8.74 7.48 -1.52
N SER A 421 9.69 7.13 -2.38
CA SER A 421 11.06 7.62 -2.28
C SER A 421 11.15 9.14 -2.28
N PHE A 422 10.21 9.83 -2.94
CA PHE A 422 10.14 11.28 -2.92
C PHE A 422 10.00 11.83 -1.50
N LEU A 423 9.07 11.31 -0.69
CA LEU A 423 8.92 11.80 0.68
C LEU A 423 10.14 11.46 1.55
N MET A 424 10.74 10.28 1.34
CA MET A 424 11.94 9.88 2.09
C MET A 424 13.16 10.78 1.78
N THR A 425 13.28 11.31 0.57
CA THR A 425 14.43 12.16 0.18
C THR A 425 14.27 13.62 0.59
N LEU A 426 13.07 14.05 0.99
CA LEU A 426 12.82 15.41 1.47
C LEU A 426 13.44 15.72 2.84
N ASP A 427 13.72 14.69 3.66
CA ASP A 427 14.48 14.83 4.90
C ASP A 427 15.50 13.68 5.02
N ASP A 428 16.76 13.97 4.66
CA ASP A 428 17.87 13.02 4.71
C ASP A 428 18.48 12.85 6.12
N SER A 429 17.96 13.58 7.13
CA SER A 429 18.38 13.43 8.52
C SER A 429 17.62 12.35 9.29
N ILE A 430 16.57 11.77 8.70
CA ILE A 430 15.77 10.69 9.29
C ILE A 430 16.24 9.35 8.71
N ASP A 431 16.49 8.38 9.59
CA ASP A 431 16.82 7.03 9.14
C ASP A 431 15.54 6.20 8.91
N TRP A 432 14.87 6.45 7.80
CA TRP A 432 13.65 5.72 7.42
C TRP A 432 13.84 4.20 7.43
N ARG A 433 15.06 3.73 7.11
CA ARG A 433 15.38 2.29 7.07
C ARG A 433 15.35 1.67 8.47
N ALA A 434 15.62 2.42 9.53
CA ALA A 434 15.56 1.90 10.89
C ALA A 434 14.15 1.38 11.24
N PHE A 435 13.10 2.15 10.92
CA PHE A 435 11.71 1.71 11.11
C PHE A 435 11.35 0.48 10.27
N ILE A 436 11.85 0.40 9.03
CA ILE A 436 11.64 -0.77 8.18
C ILE A 436 12.35 -2.00 8.77
N THR A 437 13.56 -1.85 9.29
CA THR A 437 14.27 -2.94 10.00
C THR A 437 13.47 -3.40 11.23
N TRP A 438 12.92 -2.47 12.02
CA TRP A 438 12.03 -2.82 13.13
C TRP A 438 10.83 -3.65 12.67
N ARG A 439 10.12 -3.20 11.63
CA ARG A 439 9.01 -3.95 11.04
C ARG A 439 9.45 -5.32 10.54
N ASP A 440 10.54 -5.41 9.80
CA ASP A 440 11.04 -6.67 9.24
C ASP A 440 11.38 -7.66 10.37
N THR A 441 12.03 -7.21 11.45
CA THR A 441 12.33 -8.07 12.62
C THR A 441 11.08 -8.48 13.40
N ILE A 442 10.10 -7.58 13.57
CA ILE A 442 8.84 -7.88 14.24
C ILE A 442 8.02 -8.90 13.43
N VAL A 443 7.92 -8.72 12.12
CA VAL A 443 7.14 -9.59 11.23
C VAL A 443 7.82 -10.94 11.02
N HIS A 444 9.15 -10.97 10.90
CA HIS A 444 9.93 -12.18 10.61
C HIS A 444 10.64 -12.74 11.85
N GLN A 445 9.91 -12.88 12.97
CA GLN A 445 10.43 -13.53 14.18
C GLN A 445 10.78 -15.02 13.99
N ASP A 446 10.29 -15.62 12.91
CA ASP A 446 10.60 -16.96 12.47
C ASP A 446 11.99 -17.09 11.80
N GLU A 447 12.65 -15.99 11.47
CA GLU A 447 13.95 -15.95 10.81
C GLU A 447 15.09 -15.65 11.80
N GLY A 448 16.24 -16.30 11.61
CA GLY A 448 17.43 -16.10 12.44
C GLY A 448 17.15 -16.24 13.94
N ASP A 449 17.62 -15.28 14.72
CA ASP A 449 17.42 -15.11 16.16
C ASP A 449 16.43 -13.97 16.48
N ASN A 450 15.62 -13.54 15.51
CA ASN A 450 14.73 -12.39 15.66
C ASN A 450 13.75 -12.53 16.82
N LYS A 451 13.16 -13.73 17.01
CA LYS A 451 12.29 -13.99 18.18
C LYS A 451 13.01 -13.71 19.50
N TYR A 452 14.24 -14.19 19.65
CA TYR A 452 15.02 -13.96 20.87
C TYR A 452 15.33 -12.46 21.07
N LYS A 453 15.68 -11.75 20.00
CA LYS A 453 15.91 -10.29 20.05
C LYS A 453 14.65 -9.53 20.48
N ILE A 454 13.47 -9.92 19.99
CA ILE A 454 12.19 -9.34 20.41
C ILE A 454 11.86 -9.70 21.86
N ASP A 455 12.05 -10.96 22.28
CA ASP A 455 11.82 -11.38 23.66
C ASP A 455 12.73 -10.60 24.64
N CYS A 456 13.99 -10.35 24.26
CA CYS A 456 14.90 -9.50 25.03
C CYS A 456 14.42 -8.05 25.12
N LEU A 457 13.92 -7.48 24.01
CA LEU A 457 13.36 -6.14 23.99
C LEU A 457 12.12 -6.03 24.88
N LEU A 458 11.21 -7.02 24.84
CA LEU A 458 10.02 -7.06 25.69
C LEU A 458 10.36 -7.10 27.18
N ASN A 459 11.54 -7.60 27.55
CA ASN A 459 12.04 -7.60 28.92
C ASN A 459 12.70 -6.27 29.33
N ASP A 460 13.01 -5.37 28.39
CA ASP A 460 13.62 -4.05 28.66
C ASP A 460 12.60 -2.91 28.48
N ALA A 461 11.82 -2.64 29.54
CA ALA A 461 10.79 -1.61 29.52
C ALA A 461 11.37 -0.19 29.28
N ASN A 462 12.61 0.08 29.71
CA ASN A 462 13.25 1.39 29.59
C ASN A 462 13.48 1.77 28.12
N ILE A 463 13.85 0.80 27.27
CA ILE A 463 14.03 1.03 25.84
C ILE A 463 12.70 1.43 25.20
N MET A 464 11.61 0.72 25.50
CA MET A 464 10.28 1.03 24.95
C MET A 464 9.76 2.40 25.43
N GLU A 465 9.99 2.75 26.70
CA GLU A 465 9.64 4.06 27.24
C GLU A 465 10.34 5.20 26.51
N LYS A 466 11.66 5.08 26.26
CA LYS A 466 12.43 6.08 25.49
C LYS A 466 11.92 6.22 24.06
N ILE A 467 11.55 5.10 23.41
CA ILE A 467 10.96 5.14 22.06
C ILE A 467 9.68 5.98 22.07
N LEU A 468 8.79 5.75 23.03
CA LEU A 468 7.49 6.44 23.10
C LEU A 468 7.61 7.91 23.52
N THR A 469 8.50 8.22 24.45
CA THR A 469 8.58 9.56 25.08
C THR A 469 9.54 10.51 24.35
N GLU A 470 10.61 10.00 23.77
CA GLU A 470 11.65 10.80 23.10
C GLU A 470 11.58 10.64 21.57
N ASP A 471 11.78 9.42 21.05
CA ASP A 471 11.93 9.19 19.61
C ASP A 471 10.64 9.49 18.84
N PHE A 472 9.48 9.04 19.33
CA PHE A 472 8.20 9.30 18.67
C PHE A 472 7.82 10.78 18.69
N LYS A 473 8.13 11.49 19.78
CA LYS A 473 7.94 12.95 19.86
C LYS A 473 8.82 13.66 18.83
N TYR A 474 10.09 13.27 18.72
CA TYR A 474 10.99 13.80 17.71
C TYR A 474 10.50 13.49 16.29
N PHE A 475 10.11 12.24 16.03
CA PHE A 475 9.57 11.80 14.74
C PHE A 475 8.33 12.58 14.33
N TRP A 476 7.38 12.76 15.27
CA TRP A 476 6.17 13.55 15.05
C TRP A 476 6.51 14.99 14.62
N SER A 477 7.43 15.66 15.32
CA SER A 477 7.86 17.02 14.95
C SER A 477 8.49 17.09 13.56
N LYS A 478 9.18 16.03 13.15
CA LYS A 478 9.82 15.89 11.85
C LYS A 478 8.83 15.68 10.72
N LEU A 479 7.72 14.97 10.97
CA LEU A 479 6.64 14.83 10.00
C LEU A 479 6.04 16.19 9.58
N PHE A 480 5.93 17.18 10.48
CA PHE A 480 5.46 18.52 10.10
C PHE A 480 6.47 19.31 9.26
N LYS A 481 7.77 19.16 9.55
CA LYS A 481 8.82 19.75 8.70
C LYS A 481 8.80 19.12 7.30
N LEU A 482 8.51 17.82 7.22
CA LEU A 482 8.33 17.12 5.97
C LEU A 482 7.15 17.66 5.15
N LEU A 483 6.03 18.03 5.80
CA LEU A 483 4.91 18.71 5.11
C LEU A 483 5.37 20.01 4.45
N ALA A 484 6.21 20.78 5.13
CA ALA A 484 6.76 22.01 4.56
C ALA A 484 7.65 21.79 3.35
N SER A 485 8.54 20.80 3.42
CA SER A 485 9.39 20.41 2.28
C SER A 485 8.54 19.90 1.11
N ARG A 486 7.44 19.20 1.39
CA ARG A 486 6.51 18.69 0.37
C ARG A 486 5.80 19.82 -0.36
N GLU A 487 5.19 20.74 0.37
CA GLU A 487 4.51 21.92 -0.21
C GLU A 487 5.46 22.75 -1.07
N ALA A 488 6.72 22.90 -0.65
CA ALA A 488 7.72 23.64 -1.42
C ALA A 488 8.09 22.96 -2.77
N LYS A 489 7.83 21.65 -2.93
CA LYS A 489 8.13 20.89 -4.15
C LYS A 489 6.93 20.69 -5.07
N ILE A 490 5.78 20.34 -4.50
CA ILE A 490 4.56 20.03 -5.28
C ILE A 490 3.65 21.26 -5.42
N GLY A 491 3.76 22.23 -4.51
CA GLY A 491 2.84 23.37 -4.39
C GLY A 491 1.86 23.20 -3.23
N ILE A 492 1.06 24.23 -3.00
CA ILE A 492 0.00 24.26 -1.99
C ILE A 492 -1.34 23.98 -2.68
N TYR A 493 -2.17 23.14 -2.09
CA TYR A 493 -3.52 22.92 -2.56
C TYR A 493 -4.44 24.07 -2.10
N GLU A 494 -5.01 24.81 -3.04
CA GLU A 494 -5.90 25.96 -2.81
C GLU A 494 -7.33 25.67 -3.32
N ASP A 495 -7.89 24.53 -2.94
CA ASP A 495 -9.25 24.08 -3.29
C ASP A 495 -9.56 24.01 -4.80
N ASN A 496 -8.51 23.88 -5.62
CA ASN A 496 -8.58 23.80 -7.08
C ASN A 496 -7.83 22.57 -7.63
N ALA A 497 -8.55 21.47 -7.85
CA ALA A 497 -7.97 20.24 -8.39
C ALA A 497 -7.48 20.39 -9.84
N GLU A 498 -8.22 21.15 -10.67
CA GLU A 498 -7.94 21.36 -12.11
C GLU A 498 -6.54 21.97 -12.33
N GLU A 499 -6.13 22.91 -11.46
CA GLU A 499 -4.80 23.53 -11.51
C GLU A 499 -3.73 22.72 -10.76
N PHE A 500 -4.11 22.00 -9.70
CA PHE A 500 -3.17 21.31 -8.84
C PHE A 500 -2.67 19.98 -9.43
N TRP A 501 -3.55 19.21 -10.07
CA TRP A 501 -3.17 17.92 -10.67
C TRP A 501 -2.05 18.04 -11.72
N PRO A 502 -2.09 19.00 -12.68
CA PRO A 502 -0.99 19.19 -13.62
C PRO A 502 0.37 19.45 -12.96
N ASN A 503 0.39 20.15 -11.81
CA ASN A 503 1.63 20.39 -11.06
C ASN A 503 2.20 19.08 -10.49
N ILE A 504 1.33 18.23 -9.92
CA ILE A 504 1.72 16.91 -9.41
C ILE A 504 2.28 16.05 -10.56
N LEU A 505 1.57 15.99 -11.68
CA LEU A 505 1.94 15.17 -12.82
C LEU A 505 3.28 15.62 -13.40
N LYS A 506 3.44 16.94 -13.64
CA LYS A 506 4.70 17.52 -14.12
C LYS A 506 5.86 17.19 -13.19
N PHE A 507 5.71 17.43 -11.89
CA PHE A 507 6.75 17.14 -10.91
C PHE A 507 7.18 15.66 -10.94
N LYS A 508 6.24 14.73 -11.04
CA LYS A 508 6.53 13.28 -11.07
C LYS A 508 7.19 12.85 -12.38
N LEU A 509 6.83 13.47 -13.51
CA LEU A 509 7.45 13.21 -14.80
C LEU A 509 8.90 13.74 -14.85
N ASP A 510 9.12 14.99 -14.45
CA ASP A 510 10.45 15.62 -14.44
C ASP A 510 11.43 14.82 -13.54
N THR A 511 10.96 14.34 -12.39
CA THR A 511 11.78 13.55 -11.45
C THR A 511 12.09 12.13 -11.96
N ALA A 512 11.27 11.59 -12.87
CA ALA A 512 11.49 10.25 -13.45
C ALA A 512 12.60 10.28 -14.52
N GLU A 513 12.66 11.32 -15.34
CA GLU A 513 13.68 11.49 -16.39
C GLU A 513 15.10 11.66 -15.82
N ASP A 514 15.24 12.34 -14.68
CA ASP A 514 16.52 12.52 -13.98
C ASP A 514 17.10 11.20 -13.41
N ASN A 515 16.27 10.21 -13.10
CA ASN A 515 16.73 8.94 -12.54
C ASN A 515 17.17 7.93 -13.62
N ASP A 516 16.55 7.93 -14.80
CA ASP A 516 16.91 7.04 -15.91
C ASP A 516 18.18 7.53 -16.68
N SER A 517 18.46 8.83 -16.63
CA SER A 517 19.64 9.43 -17.29
C SER A 517 20.99 9.15 -16.59
N LEU A 518 20.97 8.68 -15.34
CA LEU A 518 22.18 8.36 -14.55
C LEU A 518 22.81 6.99 -14.88
N ALA A 519 22.17 6.17 -15.72
CA ALA A 519 22.76 4.94 -16.23
C ALA A 519 23.76 5.26 -17.36
N ALA A 520 25.01 5.57 -16.99
CA ALA A 520 26.09 5.79 -17.94
C ALA A 520 26.21 4.60 -18.92
N LYS A 521 25.94 4.83 -20.20
CA LYS A 521 26.13 3.83 -21.26
C LYS A 521 27.59 3.37 -21.20
N PRO A 522 27.88 2.06 -21.14
CA PRO A 522 29.25 1.58 -21.09
C PRO A 522 29.99 2.03 -22.34
N VAL A 523 31.17 2.63 -22.15
CA VAL A 523 32.08 2.97 -23.25
C VAL A 523 32.38 1.68 -24.02
N ILE A 524 32.03 1.65 -25.31
CA ILE A 524 32.25 0.48 -26.17
C ILE A 524 33.76 0.29 -26.33
N GLN A 525 34.31 -0.72 -25.66
CA GLN A 525 35.70 -1.16 -25.85
C GLN A 525 35.72 -2.47 -26.65
N ARG A 526 36.52 -2.49 -27.72
CA ARG A 526 36.79 -3.68 -28.53
C ARG A 526 37.47 -4.75 -27.66
N ARG A 527 37.08 -6.02 -27.83
CA ARG A 527 37.51 -7.16 -26.98
C ARG A 527 38.69 -7.95 -27.54
N THR A 528 39.10 -7.70 -28.78
CA THR A 528 40.26 -8.33 -29.44
C THR A 528 40.92 -7.37 -30.44
N THR A 529 42.08 -7.73 -30.98
CA THR A 529 42.71 -7.00 -32.08
C THR A 529 42.10 -7.40 -33.42
N LEU A 530 42.13 -6.49 -34.41
CA LEU A 530 41.60 -6.76 -35.76
C LEU A 530 42.29 -7.96 -36.43
N GLU A 531 43.59 -8.13 -36.20
CA GLU A 531 44.37 -9.25 -36.75
C GLU A 531 43.87 -10.62 -36.24
N LEU A 532 43.57 -10.73 -34.94
CA LEU A 532 43.06 -11.97 -34.35
C LEU A 532 41.60 -12.23 -34.76
N GLU A 533 40.81 -11.17 -34.89
CA GLU A 533 39.45 -11.22 -35.43
C GLU A 533 39.46 -11.73 -36.88
N GLU A 534 40.26 -11.14 -37.77
CA GLU A 534 40.40 -11.59 -39.17
C GLU A 534 40.81 -13.05 -39.26
N LYS A 535 41.80 -13.46 -38.46
CA LYS A 535 42.24 -14.86 -38.40
C LYS A 535 41.12 -15.82 -37.97
N PHE A 536 40.25 -15.39 -37.05
CA PHE A 536 39.12 -16.18 -36.58
C PHE A 536 37.96 -16.22 -37.59
N ILE A 537 37.63 -15.08 -38.19
CA ILE A 537 36.57 -14.96 -39.19
C ILE A 537 36.93 -15.67 -40.50
N GLN A 538 38.20 -15.60 -40.91
CA GLN A 538 38.70 -16.35 -42.07
C GLN A 538 38.52 -17.86 -41.86
N ALA A 539 38.83 -18.38 -40.68
CA ALA A 539 38.65 -19.79 -40.36
C ALA A 539 37.17 -20.23 -40.37
N LEU A 540 36.24 -19.36 -39.98
CA LEU A 540 34.80 -19.62 -40.09
C LEU A 540 34.29 -19.52 -41.54
N THR A 541 34.90 -18.67 -42.35
CA THR A 541 34.54 -18.51 -43.77
C THR A 541 35.00 -19.72 -44.58
N GLU A 542 36.21 -20.24 -44.31
CA GLU A 542 36.76 -21.47 -44.92
C GLU A 542 35.87 -22.70 -44.70
N THR A 543 35.18 -22.77 -43.56
CA THR A 543 34.28 -23.88 -43.20
C THR A 543 32.83 -23.66 -43.61
N GLN A 544 32.55 -22.62 -44.41
CA GLN A 544 31.20 -22.26 -44.88
C GLN A 544 30.19 -22.04 -43.73
N THR A 545 30.64 -21.39 -42.66
CA THR A 545 29.79 -21.07 -41.50
C THR A 545 28.64 -20.13 -41.89
N PRO A 546 27.42 -20.31 -41.33
CA PRO A 546 26.30 -19.38 -41.56
C PRO A 546 26.65 -17.91 -41.25
N GLU A 547 26.24 -17.00 -42.14
CA GLU A 547 26.60 -15.57 -42.08
C GLU A 547 26.19 -14.89 -40.76
N HIS A 548 25.08 -15.31 -40.15
CA HIS A 548 24.61 -14.76 -38.89
C HIS A 548 25.56 -15.07 -37.71
N LEU A 549 26.24 -16.23 -37.71
CA LEU A 549 27.24 -16.58 -36.69
C LEU A 549 28.54 -15.79 -36.88
N ILE A 550 28.92 -15.53 -38.14
CA ILE A 550 30.06 -14.68 -38.49
C ILE A 550 29.82 -13.25 -37.96
N LYS A 551 28.65 -12.67 -38.26
CA LYS A 551 28.24 -11.33 -37.77
C LYS A 551 28.18 -11.27 -36.25
N LEU A 552 27.68 -12.32 -35.60
CA LEU A 552 27.68 -12.42 -34.14
C LEU A 552 29.10 -12.40 -33.58
N CYS A 553 30.03 -13.17 -34.15
CA CYS A 553 31.43 -13.19 -33.71
C CYS A 553 32.09 -11.81 -33.87
N GLN A 554 31.89 -11.14 -35.02
CA GLN A 554 32.38 -9.77 -35.25
C GLN A 554 31.82 -8.78 -34.23
N ALA A 555 30.51 -8.84 -33.93
CA ALA A 555 29.89 -7.97 -32.93
C ALA A 555 30.41 -8.24 -31.50
N VAL A 556 30.69 -9.51 -31.17
CA VAL A 556 31.32 -9.90 -29.89
C VAL A 556 32.74 -9.34 -29.79
N PHE A 557 33.55 -9.48 -30.86
CA PHE A 557 34.89 -8.94 -30.95
C PHE A 557 34.94 -7.41 -30.87
N ALA A 558 34.00 -6.72 -31.53
CA ALA A 558 33.81 -5.27 -31.47
C ALA A 558 33.34 -4.76 -30.09
N GLY A 559 32.95 -5.66 -29.19
CA GLY A 559 32.38 -5.30 -27.89
C GLY A 559 30.93 -4.79 -27.96
N MET A 560 30.29 -4.90 -29.13
CA MET A 560 28.93 -4.42 -29.41
C MET A 560 27.86 -5.44 -29.04
N ALA A 561 28.18 -6.74 -29.02
CA ALA A 561 27.28 -7.81 -28.60
C ALA A 561 27.65 -8.38 -27.22
N GLU A 562 26.66 -8.87 -26.48
CA GLU A 562 26.88 -9.63 -25.24
C GLU A 562 27.65 -10.94 -25.51
N VAL A 563 28.34 -11.45 -24.48
CA VAL A 563 29.06 -12.73 -24.59
C VAL A 563 28.04 -13.87 -24.72
N PRO A 564 28.11 -14.70 -25.79
CA PRO A 564 27.12 -15.75 -26.00
C PRO A 564 27.14 -16.83 -24.90
N ASN A 565 26.00 -17.47 -24.66
CA ASN A 565 25.90 -18.60 -23.73
C ASN A 565 26.65 -19.85 -24.25
N ASN A 566 26.86 -20.84 -23.38
CA ASN A 566 27.68 -22.02 -23.73
C ASN A 566 27.12 -22.85 -24.90
N MET A 567 25.82 -22.79 -25.16
CA MET A 567 25.19 -23.50 -26.27
C MET A 567 25.62 -22.88 -27.61
N VAL A 568 25.50 -21.56 -27.74
CA VAL A 568 25.90 -20.82 -28.95
C VAL A 568 27.42 -20.85 -29.13
N LYS A 569 28.19 -20.80 -28.04
CA LYS A 569 29.65 -21.01 -28.10
C LYS A 569 30.00 -22.39 -28.66
N GLY A 570 29.28 -23.43 -28.24
CA GLY A 570 29.44 -24.78 -28.75
C GLY A 570 29.12 -24.89 -30.25
N GLU A 571 28.10 -24.17 -30.71
CA GLU A 571 27.74 -24.08 -32.13
C GLU A 571 28.85 -23.41 -32.96
N ILE A 572 29.36 -22.27 -32.51
CA ILE A 572 30.49 -21.57 -33.14
C ILE A 572 31.73 -22.47 -33.20
N PHE A 573 32.03 -23.20 -32.12
CA PHE A 573 33.19 -24.11 -32.07
C PHE A 573 33.05 -25.35 -32.95
N ARG A 574 31.81 -25.78 -33.26
CA ARG A 574 31.56 -26.85 -34.25
C ARG A 574 31.82 -26.38 -35.68
N CYS A 575 31.68 -25.08 -35.92
CA CYS A 575 31.96 -24.47 -37.20
C CYS A 575 33.45 -24.17 -37.45
N LEU A 576 34.32 -24.33 -36.44
CA LEU A 576 35.76 -24.19 -36.62
C LEU A 576 36.38 -25.43 -37.33
N PRO A 577 37.55 -25.28 -37.97
CA PRO A 577 38.26 -26.41 -38.58
C PRO A 577 38.43 -27.59 -37.61
N ALA A 578 38.09 -28.80 -38.05
CA ALA A 578 38.01 -29.95 -37.15
C ALA A 578 39.31 -30.19 -36.37
N LYS A 579 39.21 -30.38 -35.04
CA LYS A 579 40.36 -30.64 -34.16
C LYS A 579 41.23 -31.84 -34.59
N LYS A 580 40.62 -32.83 -35.27
CA LYS A 580 41.32 -33.99 -35.83
C LYS A 580 42.20 -33.63 -37.04
N ALA A 581 41.87 -32.58 -37.78
CA ALA A 581 42.61 -32.13 -38.96
C ALA A 581 43.81 -31.26 -38.58
N ASP A 582 43.63 -30.31 -37.65
CA ASP A 582 44.73 -29.48 -37.12
C ASP A 582 44.45 -29.05 -35.67
N LYS A 583 45.03 -29.80 -34.73
CA LYS A 583 44.86 -29.56 -33.29
C LYS A 583 45.40 -28.19 -32.87
N LYS A 584 46.54 -27.76 -33.41
CA LYS A 584 47.18 -26.49 -33.03
C LYS A 584 46.36 -25.30 -33.50
N ARG A 585 45.87 -25.33 -34.75
CA ARG A 585 45.02 -24.27 -35.28
C ARG A 585 43.68 -24.20 -34.55
N TYR A 586 43.06 -25.35 -34.27
CA TYR A 586 41.80 -25.38 -33.52
C TYR A 586 41.95 -24.81 -32.11
N ASP A 587 42.96 -25.27 -31.35
CA ASP A 587 43.18 -24.80 -29.98
C ASP A 587 43.51 -23.29 -29.96
N SER A 588 44.25 -22.77 -30.95
CA SER A 588 44.52 -21.33 -31.10
C SER A 588 43.26 -20.50 -31.40
N LEU A 589 42.36 -20.98 -32.26
CA LEU A 589 41.12 -20.27 -32.60
C LEU A 589 40.16 -20.25 -31.41
N VAL A 590 40.00 -21.39 -30.73
CA VAL A 590 39.21 -21.46 -29.49
C VAL A 590 39.76 -20.49 -28.45
N GLN A 591 41.08 -20.39 -28.30
CA GLN A 591 41.71 -19.46 -27.37
C GLN A 591 41.41 -18.00 -27.71
N ILE A 592 41.53 -17.58 -28.99
CA ILE A 592 41.19 -16.22 -29.43
C ILE A 592 39.75 -15.84 -29.01
N TYR A 593 38.81 -16.75 -29.25
CA TYR A 593 37.41 -16.51 -28.92
C TYR A 593 37.14 -16.55 -27.42
N GLN A 594 37.83 -17.42 -26.68
CA GLN A 594 37.74 -17.49 -25.21
C GLN A 594 38.32 -16.25 -24.54
N ASP A 595 39.44 -15.71 -25.04
CA ASP A 595 40.06 -14.50 -24.53
C ASP A 595 39.18 -13.27 -24.80
N ALA A 596 38.61 -13.16 -26.01
CA ALA A 596 37.63 -12.11 -26.31
C ALA A 596 36.34 -12.21 -25.48
N CYS A 597 35.98 -13.42 -25.05
CA CYS A 597 34.83 -13.69 -24.17
C CYS A 597 35.17 -13.60 -22.68
N GLY A 598 36.44 -13.46 -22.30
CA GLY A 598 36.93 -13.60 -20.94
C GLY A 598 37.49 -12.29 -20.36
N LYS A 599 36.75 -11.63 -19.46
CA LYS A 599 37.33 -10.62 -18.56
C LYS A 599 38.08 -11.32 -17.42
N LYS A 600 39.39 -11.55 -17.55
CA LYS A 600 40.23 -11.94 -16.40
C LYS A 600 40.81 -10.69 -15.74
N LEU A 601 40.03 -10.05 -14.87
CA LEU A 601 40.63 -9.31 -13.75
C LEU A 601 41.44 -10.32 -12.92
N SER A 602 42.70 -10.01 -12.61
CA SER A 602 43.52 -10.85 -11.72
C SER A 602 42.89 -10.94 -10.33
N GLU A 603 43.22 -11.97 -9.56
CA GLU A 603 42.68 -12.15 -8.21
C GLU A 603 43.03 -10.97 -7.28
N ILE A 604 44.22 -10.39 -7.47
CA ILE A 604 44.69 -9.19 -6.77
C ILE A 604 43.83 -7.97 -7.14
N GLU A 605 43.59 -7.71 -8.43
CA GLU A 605 42.73 -6.59 -8.88
C GLU A 605 41.27 -6.78 -8.45
N ARG A 606 40.77 -8.02 -8.39
CA ARG A 606 39.43 -8.33 -7.84
C ARG A 606 39.39 -8.06 -6.34
N MET A 607 40.43 -8.40 -5.59
CA MET A 607 40.52 -8.10 -4.17
C MET A 607 40.67 -6.60 -3.90
N GLU A 608 41.46 -5.89 -4.69
CA GLU A 608 41.60 -4.43 -4.60
C GLU A 608 40.31 -3.70 -4.98
N ALA A 609 39.63 -4.11 -6.05
CA ALA A 609 38.33 -3.56 -6.42
C ALA A 609 37.27 -3.83 -5.35
N ARG A 610 37.26 -5.03 -4.75
CA ARG A 610 36.39 -5.36 -3.60
C ARG A 610 36.71 -4.50 -2.39
N ARG A 611 38.00 -4.34 -2.05
CA ARG A 611 38.45 -3.53 -0.91
C ARG A 611 38.13 -2.05 -1.13
N LYS A 612 38.33 -1.52 -2.34
CA LYS A 612 37.98 -0.15 -2.71
C LYS A 612 36.46 0.06 -2.66
N ALA A 613 35.68 -0.88 -3.19
CA ALA A 613 34.22 -0.83 -3.10
C ALA A 613 33.71 -0.93 -1.65
N GLN A 614 34.39 -1.71 -0.81
CA GLN A 614 34.05 -1.85 0.61
C GLN A 614 34.39 -0.59 1.40
N LEU A 615 35.58 -0.01 1.19
CA LEU A 615 35.97 1.29 1.77
C LEU A 615 35.04 2.41 1.30
N GLU A 616 34.68 2.43 0.02
CA GLU A 616 33.75 3.43 -0.51
C GLU A 616 32.33 3.25 0.06
N LYS A 617 31.88 2.01 0.25
CA LYS A 617 30.62 1.69 0.92
C LYS A 617 30.64 2.11 2.39
N GLU A 618 31.72 1.83 3.12
CA GLU A 618 31.93 2.24 4.51
C GLU A 618 31.93 3.76 4.64
N LYS A 619 32.67 4.46 3.76
CA LYS A 619 32.69 5.92 3.71
C LYS A 619 31.30 6.52 3.45
N ARG A 620 30.56 5.98 2.48
CA ARG A 620 29.17 6.42 2.20
C ARG A 620 28.23 6.15 3.39
N LEU A 621 28.41 5.02 4.08
CA LEU A 621 27.65 4.68 5.30
C LEU A 621 27.97 5.65 6.44
N GLU A 622 29.24 5.99 6.63
CA GLU A 622 29.71 6.94 7.65
C GLU A 622 29.20 8.35 7.36
N GLU A 623 29.36 8.82 6.12
CA GLU A 623 28.79 10.11 5.67
C GLU A 623 27.28 10.17 5.87
N ARG A 624 26.55 9.09 5.56
CA ARG A 624 25.12 8.99 5.84
C ARG A 624 24.85 9.06 7.34
N ASN A 625 25.54 8.26 8.15
CA ASN A 625 25.36 8.20 9.59
C ASN A 625 25.61 9.55 10.28
N ASN A 626 26.54 10.35 9.76
CA ASN A 626 26.86 11.69 10.26
C ASN A 626 25.74 12.72 9.99
N ARG A 627 24.88 12.49 8.99
CA ARG A 627 23.72 13.36 8.69
C ARG A 627 22.50 13.04 9.53
N LEU A 628 22.40 11.80 10.00
CA LEU A 628 21.26 11.32 10.78
C LEU A 628 21.20 11.98 12.16
N LYS A 629 20.03 12.49 12.54
CA LYS A 629 19.80 13.19 13.82
C LYS A 629 18.56 12.64 14.54
N GLY A 630 18.67 12.46 15.85
CA GLY A 630 17.59 11.92 16.70
C GLY A 630 17.23 10.47 16.34
N LEU A 631 16.10 10.00 16.87
CA LEU A 631 15.66 8.60 16.77
C LEU A 631 16.72 7.62 17.30
N ASP A 632 17.45 8.03 18.34
CA ASP A 632 18.69 7.38 18.76
C ASP A 632 18.39 5.97 19.28
N THR A 633 17.29 5.79 19.99
CA THR A 633 16.89 4.49 20.54
C THR A 633 16.41 3.55 19.43
N ILE A 634 15.57 4.03 18.52
CA ILE A 634 15.11 3.28 17.34
C ILE A 634 16.29 2.84 16.48
N ARG A 635 17.24 3.74 16.19
CA ARG A 635 18.45 3.45 15.40
C ARG A 635 19.36 2.45 16.10
N MET A 636 19.56 2.62 17.41
CA MET A 636 20.36 1.69 18.22
C MET A 636 19.78 0.27 18.14
N VAL A 637 18.47 0.11 18.35
CA VAL A 637 17.83 -1.21 18.31
C VAL A 637 17.82 -1.79 16.90
N ALA A 638 17.55 -0.99 15.87
CA ALA A 638 17.62 -1.44 14.48
C ALA A 638 19.02 -1.95 14.09
N LYS A 639 20.08 -1.32 14.62
CA LYS A 639 21.45 -1.80 14.46
C LYS A 639 21.64 -3.17 15.12
N ARG A 640 21.16 -3.37 16.35
CA ARG A 640 21.19 -4.67 17.05
C ARG A 640 20.42 -5.75 16.28
N PHE A 641 19.27 -5.41 15.71
CA PHE A 641 18.50 -6.33 14.88
C PHE A 641 19.26 -6.78 13.63
N SER A 642 20.08 -5.90 13.06
CA SER A 642 20.89 -6.16 11.87
C SER A 642 22.18 -6.94 12.17
N GLU A 643 22.49 -7.24 13.43
CA GLU A 643 23.66 -8.05 13.81
C GLU A 643 23.48 -9.51 13.37
N VAL A 644 24.61 -10.18 13.12
CA VAL A 644 24.65 -11.58 12.67
C VAL A 644 23.87 -12.45 13.66
N PRO A 645 22.96 -13.34 13.20
CA PRO A 645 22.15 -14.14 14.10
C PRO A 645 22.97 -15.06 15.00
N ASP A 646 22.61 -15.11 16.29
CA ASP A 646 23.14 -16.13 17.19
C ASP A 646 22.46 -17.48 16.92
N LEU A 647 23.25 -18.44 16.44
CA LEU A 647 22.78 -19.78 16.09
C LEU A 647 22.18 -20.55 17.27
N SER A 648 22.55 -20.22 18.52
CA SER A 648 21.99 -20.86 19.72
C SER A 648 20.51 -20.50 19.95
N HIS A 649 20.11 -19.33 19.48
CA HIS A 649 18.77 -18.77 19.64
C HIS A 649 17.86 -19.00 18.43
N VAL A 650 18.40 -19.57 17.34
CA VAL A 650 17.60 -19.93 16.16
C VAL A 650 16.54 -20.97 16.52
N LEU A 651 15.32 -20.76 16.02
CA LEU A 651 14.17 -21.60 16.32
C LEU A 651 14.24 -22.93 15.56
N ASN A 652 14.35 -24.04 16.31
CA ASN A 652 14.10 -25.39 15.82
C ASN A 652 12.59 -25.70 15.80
N PHE A 653 12.18 -26.87 15.30
CA PHE A 653 10.77 -27.25 15.21
C PHE A 653 10.00 -27.09 16.53
N ASN A 654 10.56 -27.58 17.64
CA ASN A 654 9.90 -27.54 18.95
C ASN A 654 9.73 -26.09 19.45
N LYS A 655 10.78 -25.28 19.32
CA LYS A 655 10.74 -23.85 19.66
C LYS A 655 9.73 -23.08 18.80
N ARG A 656 9.60 -23.43 17.50
CA ARG A 656 8.60 -22.83 16.60
C ARG A 656 7.18 -23.22 17.01
N LEU A 657 6.94 -24.51 17.27
CA LEU A 657 5.64 -24.99 17.72
C LEU A 657 5.22 -24.31 19.03
N GLN A 658 6.15 -24.18 19.99
CA GLN A 658 5.91 -23.46 21.24
C GLN A 658 5.61 -21.98 20.98
N ALA A 659 6.36 -21.32 20.10
CA ALA A 659 6.11 -19.91 19.77
C ALA A 659 4.71 -19.67 19.16
N VAL A 660 4.20 -20.59 18.34
CA VAL A 660 2.80 -20.52 17.85
C VAL A 660 1.82 -20.65 19.01
N ILE A 661 2.04 -21.63 19.90
CA ILE A 661 1.17 -21.88 21.05
C ILE A 661 1.15 -20.65 21.96
N ASP A 662 2.32 -20.13 22.35
CA ASP A 662 2.46 -18.96 23.23
C ASP A 662 1.72 -17.75 22.65
N ALA A 663 1.87 -17.48 21.35
CA ALA A 663 1.18 -16.38 20.70
C ALA A 663 -0.35 -16.53 20.77
N ILE A 664 -0.90 -17.72 20.55
CA ILE A 664 -2.36 -17.94 20.65
C ILE A 664 -2.83 -17.94 22.11
N GLU A 665 -2.04 -18.44 23.06
CA GLU A 665 -2.34 -18.32 24.49
C GLU A 665 -2.41 -16.85 24.93
N ASN A 666 -1.54 -15.99 24.40
CA ASN A 666 -1.61 -14.55 24.68
C ASN A 666 -2.94 -13.95 24.19
N ILE A 667 -3.45 -14.37 23.03
CA ILE A 667 -4.77 -13.95 22.53
C ILE A 667 -5.86 -14.35 23.53
N LYS A 668 -5.82 -15.60 23.99
CA LYS A 668 -6.77 -16.13 24.97
C LYS A 668 -6.68 -15.38 26.30
N GLU A 669 -5.47 -15.20 26.84
CA GLU A 669 -5.16 -14.45 28.07
C GLU A 669 -5.76 -13.05 28.01
N PHE A 670 -5.46 -12.28 26.95
CA PHE A 670 -5.95 -10.90 26.84
C PHE A 670 -7.47 -10.80 26.72
N LEU A 671 -8.12 -11.73 26.01
CA LEU A 671 -9.57 -11.74 25.92
C LEU A 671 -10.24 -12.19 27.24
N THR A 672 -9.56 -13.00 28.05
CA THR A 672 -10.03 -13.37 29.39
C THR A 672 -9.85 -12.23 30.37
N ASP A 673 -8.71 -11.54 30.35
CA ASP A 673 -8.43 -10.38 31.22
C ASP A 673 -9.42 -9.24 31.00
N GLU A 674 -9.83 -9.01 29.75
CA GLU A 674 -10.85 -8.02 29.37
C GLU A 674 -12.29 -8.51 29.61
N GLY A 675 -12.45 -9.69 30.20
CA GLY A 675 -13.75 -10.26 30.58
C GLY A 675 -14.60 -10.78 29.42
N TYR A 676 -14.07 -10.81 28.20
CA TYR A 676 -14.80 -11.32 27.04
C TYR A 676 -14.88 -12.86 27.05
N LEU A 677 -13.76 -13.55 27.34
CA LEU A 677 -13.72 -15.01 27.49
C LEU A 677 -13.79 -15.41 28.97
N ILE A 678 -14.90 -16.05 29.36
CA ILE A 678 -15.13 -16.51 30.74
C ILE A 678 -14.97 -18.04 30.80
N GLU A 679 -14.01 -18.54 31.57
CA GLU A 679 -13.63 -19.97 31.62
C GLU A 679 -14.78 -20.93 31.99
N ALA A 680 -15.79 -20.44 32.71
CA ALA A 680 -16.96 -21.23 33.12
C ALA A 680 -17.88 -21.64 31.95
N PHE A 681 -17.76 -21.02 30.78
CA PHE A 681 -18.63 -21.28 29.62
C PHE A 681 -17.90 -22.07 28.52
N SER A 682 -18.66 -22.88 27.78
CA SER A 682 -18.17 -23.73 26.69
C SER A 682 -18.42 -23.14 25.29
N PHE A 683 -18.60 -21.83 25.18
CA PHE A 683 -18.83 -21.15 23.91
C PHE A 683 -17.55 -21.14 23.06
N ASP A 684 -17.67 -21.43 21.76
CA ASP A 684 -16.54 -21.62 20.85
C ASP A 684 -16.64 -20.83 19.54
N THR A 685 -17.66 -19.99 19.39
CA THR A 685 -17.87 -19.13 18.21
C THR A 685 -18.18 -17.69 18.62
N VAL A 686 -17.91 -16.74 17.72
CA VAL A 686 -18.15 -15.31 17.99
C VAL A 686 -19.62 -15.06 18.25
N GLU A 687 -20.52 -15.70 17.50
CA GLU A 687 -21.96 -15.49 17.64
C GLU A 687 -22.46 -15.92 19.02
N LYS A 688 -21.94 -17.02 19.59
CA LYS A 688 -22.33 -17.47 20.94
C LYS A 688 -21.84 -16.50 22.01
N TRP A 689 -20.59 -16.05 21.91
CA TRP A 689 -20.02 -15.09 22.85
C TRP A 689 -20.69 -13.72 22.75
N ASP A 690 -20.87 -13.19 21.53
CA ASP A 690 -21.55 -11.92 21.29
C ASP A 690 -22.98 -11.95 21.82
N ASN A 691 -23.74 -13.03 21.57
CA ASN A 691 -25.10 -13.16 22.09
C ASN A 691 -25.15 -13.13 23.63
N TYR A 692 -24.21 -13.80 24.29
CA TYR A 692 -24.11 -13.78 25.75
C TYR A 692 -23.85 -12.37 26.29
N HIS A 693 -22.85 -11.67 25.74
CA HIS A 693 -22.49 -10.32 26.17
C HIS A 693 -23.61 -9.31 25.89
N LEU A 694 -24.20 -9.36 24.69
CA LEU A 694 -25.30 -8.47 24.31
C LEU A 694 -26.54 -8.67 25.19
N GLN A 695 -26.87 -9.90 25.58
CA GLN A 695 -27.99 -10.17 26.50
C GLN A 695 -27.76 -9.60 27.91
N LEU A 696 -26.51 -9.44 28.33
CA LEU A 696 -26.13 -8.85 29.61
C LEU A 696 -25.88 -7.33 29.52
N GLY A 697 -26.15 -6.70 28.38
CA GLY A 697 -25.90 -5.27 28.14
C GLY A 697 -24.44 -4.92 27.87
N GLY A 698 -23.58 -5.91 27.64
CA GLY A 698 -22.20 -5.77 27.21
C GLY A 698 -22.04 -5.53 25.70
N LEU A 699 -20.80 -5.58 25.23
CA LEU A 699 -20.45 -5.37 23.82
C LEU A 699 -20.02 -6.69 23.16
N GLY A 700 -20.39 -6.88 21.90
CA GLY A 700 -19.79 -7.93 21.07
C GLY A 700 -18.33 -7.63 20.75
N LEU A 701 -17.55 -8.66 20.38
CA LEU A 701 -16.10 -8.57 20.25
C LEU A 701 -15.67 -7.46 19.28
N SER A 702 -16.32 -7.38 18.13
CA SER A 702 -15.96 -6.39 17.10
C SER A 702 -16.07 -4.96 17.64
N LYS A 703 -17.12 -4.69 18.43
CA LYS A 703 -17.34 -3.38 19.05
C LYS A 703 -16.39 -3.14 20.22
N LEU A 704 -16.08 -4.17 21.00
CA LEU A 704 -15.08 -4.11 22.07
C LEU A 704 -13.70 -3.72 21.52
N LEU A 705 -13.24 -4.38 20.45
CA LEU A 705 -11.96 -4.09 19.81
C LEU A 705 -11.90 -2.67 19.21
N GLU A 706 -13.02 -2.20 18.67
CA GLU A 706 -13.13 -0.83 18.14
C GLU A 706 -12.83 0.24 19.20
N ILE A 707 -13.44 0.08 20.39
CA ILE A 707 -13.34 1.03 21.51
C ILE A 707 -12.08 0.82 22.37
N HIS A 708 -11.44 -0.35 22.29
CA HIS A 708 -10.18 -0.66 22.96
C HIS A 708 -9.02 -0.91 21.97
N PRO A 709 -8.44 0.14 21.35
CA PRO A 709 -7.36 -0.01 20.37
C PRO A 709 -6.11 -0.72 20.91
N LYS A 710 -5.82 -0.61 22.21
CA LYS A 710 -4.70 -1.30 22.86
C LYS A 710 -4.89 -2.82 22.79
N LEU A 711 -6.09 -3.30 23.10
CA LEU A 711 -6.47 -4.70 23.00
C LEU A 711 -6.41 -5.18 21.55
N SER A 712 -7.06 -4.46 20.62
CA SER A 712 -7.03 -4.78 19.18
C SER A 712 -5.60 -4.93 18.65
N ASN A 713 -4.74 -3.95 18.91
CA ASN A 713 -3.33 -4.00 18.48
C ASN A 713 -2.56 -5.19 19.08
N ALA A 714 -2.75 -5.49 20.37
CA ALA A 714 -2.09 -6.61 21.03
C ALA A 714 -2.55 -7.96 20.45
N LEU A 715 -3.85 -8.11 20.17
CA LEU A 715 -4.41 -9.32 19.57
C LEU A 715 -3.96 -9.48 18.12
N GLU A 716 -3.97 -8.42 17.30
CA GLU A 716 -3.47 -8.46 15.92
C GLU A 716 -1.99 -8.85 15.86
N TYR A 717 -1.14 -8.29 16.74
CA TYR A 717 0.27 -8.68 16.83
C TYR A 717 0.42 -10.18 17.09
N ASN A 718 -0.25 -10.70 18.13
CA ASN A 718 -0.13 -12.11 18.48
C ASN A 718 -0.72 -13.03 17.39
N ALA A 719 -1.81 -12.63 16.73
CA ALA A 719 -2.37 -13.36 15.62
C ALA A 719 -1.41 -13.43 14.43
N ALA A 720 -0.76 -12.31 14.07
CA ALA A 720 0.25 -12.28 13.02
C ALA A 720 1.44 -13.19 13.36
N GLN A 721 1.99 -13.12 14.58
CA GLN A 721 3.09 -13.98 15.02
C GLN A 721 2.71 -15.46 15.02
N ALA A 722 1.52 -15.81 15.52
CA ALA A 722 1.04 -17.18 15.51
C ALA A 722 0.98 -17.76 14.09
N LEU A 723 0.41 -17.00 13.15
CA LEU A 723 0.24 -17.43 11.76
C LEU A 723 1.58 -17.50 11.02
N GLN A 724 2.51 -16.57 11.29
CA GLN A 724 3.85 -16.59 10.72
C GLN A 724 4.63 -17.84 11.16
N HIS A 725 4.67 -18.10 12.47
CA HIS A 725 5.33 -19.30 12.99
C HIS A 725 4.62 -20.60 12.53
N LEU A 726 3.30 -20.58 12.36
CA LEU A 726 2.52 -21.72 11.87
C LEU A 726 2.89 -22.08 10.43
N GLU A 727 3.06 -21.08 9.55
CA GLU A 727 3.53 -21.29 8.16
C GLU A 727 4.86 -22.05 8.15
N LYS A 728 5.86 -21.58 8.91
CA LYS A 728 7.16 -22.27 8.99
C LYS A 728 7.09 -23.64 9.64
N THR A 729 6.29 -23.78 10.69
CA THR A 729 6.10 -25.07 11.38
C THR A 729 5.54 -26.11 10.42
N LYS A 730 4.60 -25.73 9.54
CA LYS A 730 4.03 -26.60 8.52
C LYS A 730 5.03 -27.05 7.46
N GLU A 731 6.03 -26.22 7.15
CA GLU A 731 7.09 -26.54 6.17
C GLU A 731 8.07 -27.62 6.69
N CYS A 732 8.19 -27.79 8.02
CA CYS A 732 9.07 -28.77 8.64
C CYS A 732 8.68 -30.23 8.32
N LYS A 733 9.67 -31.13 8.26
CA LYS A 733 9.45 -32.56 7.96
C LYS A 733 8.70 -33.25 9.10
N GLU A 734 9.03 -32.88 10.33
CA GLU A 734 8.45 -33.36 11.58
C GLU A 734 6.94 -33.14 11.60
N PHE A 735 6.47 -31.98 11.13
CA PHE A 735 5.04 -31.68 11.04
C PHE A 735 4.30 -32.69 10.18
N LYS A 736 4.83 -33.01 8.98
CA LYS A 736 4.24 -34.00 8.06
C LYS A 736 4.22 -35.40 8.68
N GLN A 737 5.27 -35.78 9.40
CA GLN A 737 5.37 -37.09 10.04
C GLN A 737 4.38 -37.29 11.19
N LEU A 738 4.00 -36.21 11.88
CA LEU A 738 3.09 -36.27 13.03
C LEU A 738 1.61 -36.42 12.65
N ASN A 739 1.29 -36.43 11.34
CA ASN A 739 -0.07 -36.42 10.79
C ASN A 739 -0.94 -35.38 11.52
N PRO A 740 -0.75 -34.08 11.19
CA PRO A 740 -1.44 -33.00 11.87
C PRO A 740 -2.96 -33.16 11.79
N PRO A 741 -3.71 -32.70 12.80
CA PRO A 741 -5.16 -32.76 12.74
C PRO A 741 -5.74 -31.83 11.66
N GLY A 742 -7.04 -32.00 11.39
CA GLY A 742 -7.66 -31.59 10.13
C GLY A 742 -7.79 -30.09 9.89
N TYR A 743 -8.02 -29.26 10.91
CA TYR A 743 -8.35 -27.85 10.71
C TYR A 743 -7.17 -27.06 10.14
N ILE A 744 -5.98 -27.18 10.74
CA ILE A 744 -4.76 -26.48 10.29
C ILE A 744 -4.45 -26.81 8.83
N ILE A 745 -4.64 -28.06 8.40
CA ILE A 745 -4.39 -28.48 7.01
C ILE A 745 -5.50 -27.97 6.08
N ASN A 746 -6.76 -28.19 6.43
CA ASN A 746 -7.92 -27.94 5.57
C ASN A 746 -8.19 -26.45 5.35
N TYR A 747 -7.88 -25.61 6.34
CA TYR A 747 -8.17 -24.17 6.33
C TYR A 747 -6.90 -23.30 6.26
N TYR A 748 -5.73 -23.89 5.93
CA TYR A 748 -4.46 -23.16 5.87
C TYR A 748 -4.50 -21.94 4.95
N HIS A 749 -5.18 -22.04 3.80
CA HIS A 749 -5.26 -20.94 2.85
C HIS A 749 -5.97 -19.72 3.45
N GLU A 750 -7.02 -19.94 4.25
CA GLU A 750 -7.74 -18.89 4.96
C GLU A 750 -6.87 -18.26 6.05
N LEU A 751 -6.16 -19.09 6.82
CA LEU A 751 -5.20 -18.64 7.84
C LEU A 751 -4.09 -17.78 7.22
N ARG A 752 -3.55 -18.19 6.07
CA ARG A 752 -2.54 -17.43 5.33
C ARG A 752 -3.08 -16.10 4.80
N ASN A 753 -4.29 -16.11 4.25
CA ASN A 753 -4.94 -14.88 3.79
C ASN A 753 -5.20 -13.91 4.94
N PHE A 754 -5.58 -14.42 6.11
CA PHE A 754 -5.77 -13.61 7.29
C PHE A 754 -4.44 -13.00 7.76
N ARG A 755 -3.33 -13.74 7.77
CA ARG A 755 -2.00 -13.17 8.05
C ARG A 755 -1.65 -12.02 7.10
N ASN A 756 -1.80 -12.25 5.79
CA ASN A 756 -1.54 -11.22 4.79
C ASN A 756 -2.42 -9.98 4.99
N TYR A 757 -3.68 -10.16 5.39
CA TYR A 757 -4.58 -9.06 5.72
C TYR A 757 -4.14 -8.30 6.98
N LEU A 758 -3.65 -8.98 8.02
CA LEU A 758 -3.09 -8.33 9.20
C LEU A 758 -1.82 -7.52 8.84
N GLU A 759 -0.89 -8.10 8.07
CA GLU A 759 0.39 -7.45 7.72
C GLU A 759 0.26 -6.31 6.71
N HIS A 760 -0.58 -6.48 5.69
CA HIS A 760 -0.59 -5.58 4.52
C HIS A 760 -1.96 -4.93 4.27
N GLY A 761 -3.01 -5.37 4.97
CA GLY A 761 -4.38 -4.96 4.66
C GLY A 761 -4.91 -5.56 3.35
N ASP A 762 -6.04 -5.05 2.87
CA ASP A 762 -6.54 -5.30 1.51
C ASP A 762 -6.68 -3.95 0.80
N PRO A 763 -5.80 -3.61 -0.17
CA PRO A 763 -5.84 -2.33 -0.88
C PRO A 763 -7.25 -1.93 -1.35
N LEU A 764 -8.00 -2.88 -1.91
CA LEU A 764 -9.32 -2.55 -2.45
C LEU A 764 -10.38 -2.34 -1.38
N ILE A 765 -10.18 -2.82 -0.15
CA ILE A 765 -11.09 -2.58 0.98
C ILE A 765 -10.60 -1.37 1.78
N ASP A 766 -9.30 -1.26 2.00
CA ASP A 766 -8.69 -0.20 2.81
C ASP A 766 -8.72 1.17 2.13
N PHE A 767 -8.71 1.22 0.78
CA PHE A 767 -8.86 2.45 0.00
C PHE A 767 -10.32 2.83 -0.28
N GLN A 768 -11.25 1.86 -0.35
CA GLN A 768 -12.70 2.12 -0.27
C GLN A 768 -13.10 2.87 1.01
N ASN A 769 -12.24 2.73 2.00
CA ASN A 769 -12.41 3.15 3.37
C ASN A 769 -11.42 4.27 3.78
N GLY A 770 -10.73 4.86 2.80
CA GLY A 770 -9.48 5.58 2.99
C GLY A 770 -9.45 6.51 4.19
N LEU A 771 -8.80 6.16 5.30
CA LEU A 771 -8.70 7.00 6.51
C LEU A 771 -10.03 7.39 7.19
N VAL A 772 -11.18 6.93 6.69
CA VAL A 772 -12.36 7.79 6.62
C VAL A 772 -13.51 7.48 7.60
N GLN A 773 -13.58 6.31 8.24
CA GLN A 773 -14.54 6.10 9.32
C GLN A 773 -13.97 5.18 10.39
N GLN A 774 -13.37 5.75 11.42
CA GLN A 774 -12.92 4.92 12.53
C GLN A 774 -14.04 4.47 13.48
N GLY A 775 -15.29 4.87 13.24
CA GLY A 775 -16.46 4.38 13.98
C GLY A 775 -17.32 3.35 13.23
N ILE A 776 -17.43 3.44 11.90
CA ILE A 776 -18.27 2.52 11.08
C ILE A 776 -17.42 1.48 10.33
N ILE A 777 -16.14 1.77 10.03
CA ILE A 777 -15.27 0.86 9.27
C ILE A 777 -14.31 0.06 10.17
N LYS A 778 -13.95 0.56 11.35
CA LYS A 778 -13.35 -0.30 12.38
C LYS A 778 -14.30 -1.47 12.67
N ASP A 779 -15.60 -1.24 12.70
CA ASP A 779 -16.58 -2.33 12.78
C ASP A 779 -16.40 -3.35 11.65
N LEU A 780 -16.12 -2.96 10.40
CA LEU A 780 -15.87 -3.92 9.31
C LEU A 780 -14.54 -4.69 9.47
N ARG A 781 -13.42 -4.02 9.81
CA ARG A 781 -12.14 -4.71 10.04
C ARG A 781 -12.23 -5.64 11.25
N GLU A 782 -12.75 -5.14 12.36
CA GLU A 782 -12.89 -5.92 13.58
C GLU A 782 -13.92 -7.05 13.40
N LYS A 783 -14.94 -6.89 12.54
CA LYS A 783 -15.84 -7.98 12.11
C LYS A 783 -15.14 -9.07 11.31
N ILE A 784 -14.09 -8.73 10.56
CA ILE A 784 -13.26 -9.72 9.84
C ILE A 784 -12.27 -10.40 10.80
N VAL A 785 -11.66 -9.62 11.70
CA VAL A 785 -10.63 -10.08 12.64
C VAL A 785 -11.23 -10.95 13.75
N SER A 786 -12.36 -10.55 14.34
CA SER A 786 -12.97 -11.20 15.51
C SER A 786 -13.22 -12.71 15.35
N PRO A 787 -13.85 -13.19 14.25
CA PRO A 787 -14.06 -14.63 14.04
C PRO A 787 -12.75 -15.40 13.92
N MET A 788 -11.74 -14.81 13.29
CA MET A 788 -10.45 -15.47 13.10
C MET A 788 -9.67 -15.57 14.40
N LEU A 789 -9.74 -14.57 15.28
CA LEU A 789 -9.15 -14.65 16.63
C LEU A 789 -9.73 -15.82 17.44
N LEU A 790 -11.06 -16.01 17.43
CA LEU A 790 -11.66 -17.16 18.12
C LEU A 790 -11.34 -18.49 17.44
N ASN A 791 -11.23 -18.53 16.10
CA ASN A 791 -10.78 -19.74 15.41
C ASN A 791 -9.34 -20.13 15.81
N LEU A 792 -8.44 -19.15 16.02
CA LEU A 792 -7.11 -19.42 16.54
C LEU A 792 -7.19 -20.09 17.93
N VAL A 793 -7.97 -19.52 18.85
CA VAL A 793 -8.09 -20.00 20.24
C VAL A 793 -8.81 -21.36 20.33
N TYR A 794 -9.93 -21.55 19.64
CA TYR A 794 -10.79 -22.72 19.84
C TYR A 794 -10.63 -23.82 18.78
N LYS A 795 -10.03 -23.54 17.62
CA LYS A 795 -9.81 -24.53 16.56
C LYS A 795 -8.33 -24.86 16.35
N VAL A 796 -7.46 -23.85 16.29
CA VAL A 796 -6.02 -24.05 16.01
C VAL A 796 -5.23 -24.49 17.25
N LEU A 797 -5.37 -23.77 18.37
CA LEU A 797 -4.61 -24.06 19.59
C LEU A 797 -4.79 -25.49 20.13
N PRO A 798 -6.01 -26.07 20.17
CA PRO A 798 -6.18 -27.46 20.58
C PRO A 798 -5.42 -28.46 19.68
N GLU A 799 -5.40 -28.22 18.36
CA GLU A 799 -4.66 -29.07 17.42
C GLU A 799 -3.14 -28.97 17.61
N LEU A 800 -2.62 -27.77 17.91
CA LEU A 800 -1.20 -27.57 18.23
C LEU A 800 -0.80 -28.26 19.53
N ARG A 801 -1.63 -28.20 20.57
CA ARG A 801 -1.40 -28.93 21.82
C ARG A 801 -1.39 -30.45 21.59
N GLN A 802 -2.26 -30.97 20.72
CA GLN A 802 -2.23 -32.38 20.34
C GLN A 802 -0.94 -32.75 19.60
N LEU A 803 -0.46 -31.90 18.69
CA LEU A 803 0.82 -32.08 18.01
C LEU A 803 1.99 -32.09 18.99
N GLN A 804 2.00 -31.16 19.95
CA GLN A 804 3.02 -31.09 20.99
C GLN A 804 3.04 -32.36 21.85
N LEU A 805 1.87 -32.87 22.23
CA LEU A 805 1.77 -34.14 22.98
C LEU A 805 2.25 -35.34 22.15
N LYS A 806 1.95 -35.41 20.86
CA LYS A 806 2.45 -36.46 19.97
C LYS A 806 3.98 -36.41 19.85
N LEU A 807 4.54 -35.21 19.74
CA LEU A 807 5.98 -34.98 19.67
C LEU A 807 6.68 -35.43 20.95
N PHE A 808 6.17 -35.01 22.11
CA PHE A 808 6.69 -35.43 23.42
C PHE A 808 6.69 -36.96 23.58
N LYS A 809 5.61 -37.63 23.15
CA LYS A 809 5.52 -39.10 23.15
C LYS A 809 6.54 -39.76 22.20
N LYS A 810 6.80 -39.15 21.04
CA LYS A 810 7.79 -39.65 20.08
C LYS A 810 9.21 -39.52 20.65
N GLU A 811 9.56 -38.34 21.16
CA GLU A 811 10.86 -38.09 21.79
C GLU A 811 11.09 -38.98 23.02
N SER A 812 10.06 -39.17 23.85
CA SER A 812 10.12 -40.09 25.00
C SER A 812 10.40 -41.52 24.56
N ARG A 813 9.74 -42.02 23.51
CA ARG A 813 9.99 -43.36 22.95
C ARG A 813 11.38 -43.50 22.34
N GLU A 814 11.85 -42.47 21.63
CA GLU A 814 13.19 -42.44 21.06
C GLU A 814 14.27 -42.43 22.15
N TRP A 815 14.03 -41.69 23.24
CA TRP A 815 14.90 -41.65 24.41
C TRP A 815 14.87 -42.98 25.17
N GLU A 816 13.70 -43.58 25.41
CA GLU A 816 13.57 -44.93 25.97
C GLU A 816 14.32 -45.96 25.12
N PHE A 817 14.20 -45.90 23.79
CA PHE A 817 14.92 -46.79 22.87
C PHE A 817 16.43 -46.54 22.89
N ALA A 818 16.88 -45.28 22.95
CA ALA A 818 18.29 -44.92 23.06
C ALA A 818 18.89 -45.38 24.40
N CYS A 819 18.17 -45.21 25.51
CA CYS A 819 18.54 -45.70 26.82
C CYS A 819 18.60 -47.23 26.83
N THR A 820 17.62 -47.92 26.25
CA THR A 820 17.59 -49.39 26.13
C THR A 820 18.75 -49.92 25.28
N ASN A 821 19.07 -49.26 24.16
CA ASN A 821 20.21 -49.63 23.33
C ASN A 821 21.55 -49.29 23.97
N SER A 822 21.64 -48.19 24.71
CA SER A 822 22.84 -47.86 25.49
C SER A 822 23.07 -48.90 26.59
N LEU A 823 22.03 -49.31 27.33
CA LEU A 823 22.08 -50.40 28.32
C LEU A 823 22.53 -51.73 27.68
N ASN A 824 22.06 -52.04 26.46
CA ASN A 824 22.52 -53.21 25.71
C ASN A 824 23.99 -53.10 25.27
N PHE A 825 24.47 -51.88 24.96
CA PHE A 825 25.88 -51.61 24.66
C PHE A 825 26.76 -51.70 25.93
N PHE A 826 26.26 -51.24 27.08
CA PHE A 826 26.94 -51.31 28.38
C PHE A 826 27.04 -52.74 28.93
N ASN A 827 26.10 -53.62 28.60
CA ASN A 827 26.12 -55.05 28.95
C ASN A 827 27.11 -55.88 28.10
N SER A 828 27.81 -55.28 27.12
CA SER A 828 28.78 -56.00 26.26
C SER A 828 30.12 -56.33 26.92
N GLY A 829 30.34 -55.95 28.19
CA GLY A 829 31.49 -56.38 29.00
C GLY A 829 32.87 -55.91 28.52
N THR A 830 32.93 -54.95 27.59
CA THR A 830 34.19 -54.41 27.07
C THR A 830 34.76 -53.32 27.99
N LYS A 831 36.09 -53.19 28.02
CA LYS A 831 36.83 -52.25 28.89
C LYS A 831 36.39 -50.78 28.68
N ASP A 832 35.98 -50.44 27.46
CA ASP A 832 35.44 -49.11 27.11
C ASP A 832 34.05 -48.85 27.72
N SER A 833 33.27 -49.90 28.02
CA SER A 833 31.97 -49.79 28.68
C SER A 833 32.10 -49.40 30.17
N GLN A 834 33.24 -49.73 30.80
CA GLN A 834 33.52 -49.35 32.19
C GLN A 834 33.91 -47.88 32.32
N GLU A 835 34.68 -47.32 31.38
CA GLU A 835 35.01 -45.89 31.36
C GLU A 835 33.79 -45.01 31.02
N ALA A 836 32.92 -45.47 30.11
CA ALA A 836 31.69 -44.77 29.79
C ALA A 836 30.67 -44.78 30.95
N ASN A 837 30.63 -45.86 31.75
CA ASN A 837 29.79 -45.92 32.96
C ASN A 837 30.25 -44.94 34.06
N GLN A 838 31.55 -44.66 34.15
CA GLN A 838 32.06 -43.66 35.09
C GLN A 838 31.63 -42.24 34.69
N ARG A 839 31.68 -41.91 33.40
CA ARG A 839 31.27 -40.58 32.88
C ARG A 839 29.78 -40.30 33.00
N VAL A 840 28.93 -41.32 32.87
CA VAL A 840 27.47 -41.17 33.06
C VAL A 840 27.14 -40.92 34.54
N LYS A 841 27.80 -41.63 35.46
CA LYS A 841 27.64 -41.39 36.91
C LYS A 841 28.14 -40.01 37.35
N ASP A 842 29.20 -39.51 36.74
CA ASP A 842 29.71 -38.17 37.05
C ASP A 842 28.79 -37.05 36.50
N PHE A 843 27.96 -37.33 35.49
CA PHE A 843 27.00 -36.38 34.92
C PHE A 843 25.67 -36.33 35.69
N ASP A 844 25.22 -37.46 36.23
CA ASP A 844 23.96 -37.61 37.00
C ASP A 844 24.05 -36.95 38.40
N LEU A 845 25.25 -36.64 38.88
CA LEU A 845 25.48 -35.91 40.13
C LEU A 845 25.52 -34.38 39.98
N SER A 846 25.29 -33.85 38.76
CA SER A 846 25.36 -32.40 38.45
C SER A 846 24.03 -31.74 38.06
N LYS A 847 22.92 -32.49 38.14
CA LYS A 847 21.54 -31.98 38.11
C LYS A 847 20.90 -32.23 39.47
#